data_AF-A0A7V2CKF1-F1
#
_entry.id   AF-A0A7V2CKF1-F1
#
_cell.length_a   1.000
_cell.length_b   1.000
_cell.length_c   1.000
_cell.angle_alpha   90.00
_cell.angle_beta   90.00
_cell.angle_gamma   90.00
#
_symmetry.space_group_name_H-M   'P 1'
#
loop_
_entity.id
_entity.type
_entity.pdbx_description
1 polymer ?
#
loop_
_entity_poly.entity_id
_entity_poly.type
_entity_poly.pdbx_seq_one_letter_code
_entity_poly.pdbx_strand_id
1 'polypeptide(L)'
;MMQTGQLGVHPPGALGVAFFMHARADCFVGRSGDGITDPLKKAGGLRLDEQGTLRVLSVRGRIFSNLLEADALDRLPELLLVCCNPDQLALFTATLVRFLENLAARRRLSGVEDVHGRVPILLVLPNGILAEQTLTTYEEQVRESLLMGRLPGMTEEMVAALLDRVVRAVSLQAGGRRGSGEQAVYVLERKGSIVFAGGGEPERGRIEAILSARGYPFHHAQGVPGTRIEFDKAMISIVINVGGLIHTVRPDGELIDLRMGDLCKDPSKQHFVEQVSRAVFDVGQAVGAYPPEAEYAAVWAGHRDTILAHAGHVTSSLKMFRDRLAAGLEGVGLFPNEEWILTPLARYAAKAGMSREENLFRALRRQVQEAMARAIRFRVHGSQDGSRAQAMKLAAQRNFTVELYDAGGDNMLLVGKMLDDEHLIKLEMNVFVPDEQITGSRLEMIRTPFPVCREVEAVAESLVGLRIERGVIGEIGRRVGGRIGCSHIKELATNIVYFAAAHLVRRRSGVDPMSTDYAFKPPQERFTLTKQLLRDSCLAYCQATPEGLDEQIGIRRVGEEHAHPVPLGDFEPSLGALLRDRARRWGDKVYFRYRTDDRETTISWNAFAGQTGQIARHLIAGGIRPADRVCVLSENRLEMFLAELAVMSIGAVTVPVFAGYPAPQVAYVLAHARPRYVIVSGVHQLAKIERGRHPWVEKYYCMDFEEAARQWGALDFGLLRAEGGVGQGVLNDRIDAVRPDDVCVVMYTSGTTGPPKGV
;
A
#
# COMPACT_ATOMS: atom_id res chain seq x y z
N MET A 1 -18.64 -22.74 -25.33
CA MET A 1 -19.89 -22.62 -24.54
C MET A 1 -19.58 -22.92 -23.08
N MET A 2 -20.35 -22.37 -22.13
CA MET A 2 -20.18 -22.65 -20.71
C MET A 2 -20.67 -24.07 -20.39
N GLN A 3 -19.99 -24.77 -19.48
CA GLN A 3 -20.34 -26.12 -19.07
C GLN A 3 -21.38 -26.08 -17.94
N THR A 4 -22.65 -26.27 -18.29
CA THR A 4 -23.76 -26.25 -17.33
C THR A 4 -23.54 -27.24 -16.18
N GLY A 5 -23.70 -26.76 -14.96
CA GLY A 5 -23.57 -27.49 -13.73
C GLY A 5 -22.12 -27.68 -13.26
N GLN A 6 -21.11 -27.25 -14.02
CA GLN A 6 -19.70 -27.38 -13.60
C GLN A 6 -19.27 -26.30 -12.61
N LEU A 7 -18.45 -26.71 -11.65
CA LEU A 7 -17.86 -25.87 -10.62
C LEU A 7 -16.36 -25.74 -10.87
N GLY A 8 -15.87 -24.53 -11.00
CA GLY A 8 -14.45 -24.22 -11.03
C GLY A 8 -13.98 -23.54 -9.76
N VAL A 9 -12.66 -23.49 -9.57
CA VAL A 9 -12.01 -22.75 -8.48
C VAL A 9 -10.87 -21.90 -9.02
N HIS A 10 -10.77 -20.66 -8.55
CA HIS A 10 -9.69 -19.72 -8.85
C HIS A 10 -8.99 -19.24 -7.57
N PRO A 11 -7.66 -19.18 -7.48
CA PRO A 11 -6.66 -20.03 -8.13
C PRO A 11 -6.47 -21.34 -7.32
N PRO A 12 -5.59 -22.27 -7.74
CA PRO A 12 -5.23 -23.48 -6.97
C PRO A 12 -4.36 -23.20 -5.72
N GLY A 13 -4.73 -22.19 -4.91
CA GLY A 13 -4.11 -21.92 -3.60
C GLY A 13 -4.58 -22.89 -2.51
N ALA A 14 -4.18 -22.66 -1.25
CA ALA A 14 -4.54 -23.52 -0.13
C ALA A 14 -6.06 -23.66 0.05
N LEU A 15 -6.78 -22.53 0.09
CA LEU A 15 -8.24 -22.50 0.16
C LEU A 15 -8.89 -23.08 -1.11
N GLY A 16 -8.34 -22.73 -2.27
CA GLY A 16 -8.86 -23.23 -3.55
C GLY A 16 -8.78 -24.74 -3.67
N VAL A 17 -7.66 -25.36 -3.27
CA VAL A 17 -7.53 -26.81 -3.25
C VAL A 17 -8.48 -27.46 -2.25
N ALA A 18 -8.69 -26.85 -1.07
CA ALA A 18 -9.68 -27.36 -0.12
C ALA A 18 -11.10 -27.37 -0.72
N PHE A 19 -11.50 -26.30 -1.41
CA PHE A 19 -12.78 -26.27 -2.13
C PHE A 19 -12.84 -27.27 -3.28
N PHE A 20 -11.77 -27.41 -4.05
CA PHE A 20 -11.73 -28.37 -5.15
C PHE A 20 -12.02 -29.79 -4.65
N MET A 21 -11.46 -30.17 -3.51
CA MET A 21 -11.69 -31.47 -2.89
C MET A 21 -13.07 -31.58 -2.25
N HIS A 22 -13.42 -30.66 -1.35
CA HIS A 22 -14.64 -30.77 -0.52
C HIS A 22 -15.92 -30.44 -1.27
N ALA A 23 -15.87 -29.48 -2.19
CA ALA A 23 -16.98 -29.12 -3.05
C ALA A 23 -16.99 -29.95 -4.35
N ARG A 24 -16.04 -30.88 -4.54
CA ARG A 24 -15.94 -31.71 -5.75
C ARG A 24 -15.95 -30.85 -7.02
N ALA A 25 -15.08 -29.84 -7.05
CA ALA A 25 -14.98 -28.97 -8.21
C ALA A 25 -14.38 -29.72 -9.41
N ASP A 26 -14.78 -29.33 -10.61
CA ASP A 26 -14.42 -29.97 -11.87
C ASP A 26 -13.05 -29.51 -12.37
N CYS A 27 -12.71 -28.23 -12.18
CA CYS A 27 -11.48 -27.65 -12.69
C CYS A 27 -10.91 -26.52 -11.82
N PHE A 28 -9.66 -26.18 -12.07
CA PHE A 28 -9.03 -24.95 -11.64
C PHE A 28 -8.93 -23.99 -12.80
N VAL A 29 -9.23 -22.71 -12.54
CA VAL A 29 -8.93 -21.59 -13.43
C VAL A 29 -7.95 -20.70 -12.70
N GLY A 30 -6.67 -20.75 -13.07
CA GLY A 30 -5.61 -20.03 -12.39
C GLY A 30 -5.32 -18.64 -12.95
N ARG A 31 -4.11 -18.17 -12.69
CA ARG A 31 -3.55 -16.93 -13.24
C ARG A 31 -2.15 -17.21 -13.78
N SER A 32 -1.89 -16.85 -15.03
CA SER A 32 -0.57 -16.95 -15.64
C SER A 32 0.47 -16.18 -14.80
N GLY A 33 1.60 -16.83 -14.48
CA GLY A 33 2.68 -16.21 -13.72
C GLY A 33 2.46 -16.12 -12.20
N ASP A 34 1.45 -16.78 -11.64
CA ASP A 34 1.23 -16.80 -10.18
C ASP A 34 2.18 -17.73 -9.38
N GLY A 35 3.06 -18.46 -10.07
CA GLY A 35 4.00 -19.40 -9.46
C GLY A 35 3.35 -20.65 -8.85
N ILE A 36 2.05 -20.88 -9.08
CA ILE A 36 1.29 -22.02 -8.54
C ILE A 36 0.62 -22.80 -9.67
N THR A 37 -0.12 -22.10 -10.53
CA THR A 37 -0.96 -22.67 -11.57
C THR A 37 -0.14 -23.45 -12.60
N ASP A 38 0.85 -22.80 -13.22
CA ASP A 38 1.65 -23.44 -14.27
C ASP A 38 2.51 -24.60 -13.73
N PRO A 39 3.17 -24.48 -12.55
CA PRO A 39 3.83 -25.62 -11.91
C PRO A 39 2.88 -26.79 -11.63
N LEU A 40 1.68 -26.54 -11.09
CA LEU A 40 0.72 -27.60 -10.79
C LEU A 40 0.18 -28.25 -12.08
N LYS A 41 -0.07 -27.45 -13.11
CA LYS A 41 -0.48 -27.92 -14.44
C LYS A 41 0.58 -28.82 -15.07
N LYS A 42 1.86 -28.46 -14.95
CA LYS A 42 3.00 -29.24 -15.43
C LYS A 42 3.21 -30.53 -14.63
N ALA A 43 3.08 -30.47 -13.30
CA ALA A 43 3.16 -31.64 -12.45
C ALA A 43 2.04 -32.65 -12.76
N GLY A 44 0.84 -32.16 -13.12
CA GLY A 44 -0.33 -32.98 -13.48
C GLY A 44 -0.94 -33.77 -12.31
N GLY A 45 -0.39 -33.63 -11.11
CA GLY A 45 -0.82 -34.30 -9.90
C GLY A 45 -0.81 -33.36 -8.70
N LEU A 46 -1.85 -33.45 -7.88
CA LEU A 46 -2.03 -32.69 -6.65
C LEU A 46 -1.63 -33.57 -5.47
N ARG A 47 -0.59 -33.18 -4.72
CA ARG A 47 -0.20 -33.86 -3.49
C ARG A 47 -1.03 -33.35 -2.32
N LEU A 48 -1.80 -34.25 -1.71
CA LEU A 48 -2.70 -33.98 -0.60
C LEU A 48 -2.19 -34.70 0.65
N ASP A 49 -2.09 -33.99 1.76
CA ASP A 49 -1.99 -34.61 3.09
C ASP A 49 -3.38 -34.59 3.74
N GLU A 50 -3.91 -35.77 3.97
CA GLU A 50 -5.12 -36.00 4.74
C GLU A 50 -4.76 -36.72 6.05
N GLN A 51 -4.69 -35.96 7.14
CA GLN A 51 -4.41 -36.46 8.50
C GLN A 51 -3.10 -37.26 8.62
N GLY A 52 -2.04 -36.84 7.95
CA GLY A 52 -0.74 -37.49 7.91
C GLY A 52 -0.57 -38.50 6.77
N THR A 53 -1.62 -38.78 6.00
CA THR A 53 -1.55 -39.68 4.84
C THR A 53 -1.38 -38.87 3.56
N LEU A 54 -0.23 -39.05 2.90
CA LEU A 54 0.04 -38.41 1.61
C LEU A 54 -0.65 -39.17 0.47
N ARG A 55 -1.43 -38.46 -0.34
CA ARG A 55 -2.16 -38.97 -1.51
C ARG A 55 -1.86 -38.09 -2.72
N VAL A 56 -1.80 -38.68 -3.91
CA VAL A 56 -1.63 -37.92 -5.16
C VAL A 56 -2.89 -38.07 -5.99
N LEU A 57 -3.58 -36.95 -6.26
CA LEU A 57 -4.75 -36.90 -7.13
C LEU A 57 -4.35 -36.40 -8.51
N SER A 58 -4.73 -37.12 -9.56
CA SER A 58 -4.52 -36.62 -10.94
C SER A 58 -5.42 -35.42 -11.22
N VAL A 59 -4.81 -34.35 -11.74
CA VAL A 59 -5.47 -33.10 -12.16
C VAL A 59 -5.16 -32.75 -13.61
N ARG A 60 -4.61 -33.70 -14.39
CA ARG A 60 -4.36 -33.53 -15.83
C ARG A 60 -5.64 -33.18 -16.57
N GLY A 61 -5.58 -32.16 -17.43
CA GLY A 61 -6.74 -31.67 -18.20
C GLY A 61 -7.81 -30.95 -17.37
N ARG A 62 -7.53 -30.69 -16.07
CA ARG A 62 -8.45 -30.01 -15.14
C ARG A 62 -7.89 -28.67 -14.63
N ILE A 63 -6.77 -28.19 -15.17
CA ILE A 63 -6.14 -26.93 -14.79
C ILE A 63 -5.98 -26.05 -16.03
N PHE A 64 -6.63 -24.88 -15.99
CA PHE A 64 -6.50 -23.83 -16.99
C PHE A 64 -5.69 -22.67 -16.41
N SER A 65 -4.80 -22.09 -17.20
CA SER A 65 -3.91 -21.00 -16.80
C SER A 65 -4.66 -19.67 -16.62
N ASN A 66 -5.82 -19.51 -17.25
CA ASN A 66 -6.72 -18.34 -17.11
C ASN A 66 -8.10 -18.62 -17.76
N LEU A 67 -9.03 -17.67 -17.65
CA LEU A 67 -10.38 -17.74 -18.23
C LEU A 67 -10.36 -17.87 -19.77
N LEU A 68 -9.41 -17.23 -20.46
CA LEU A 68 -9.31 -17.28 -21.93
C LEU A 68 -8.93 -18.68 -22.42
N GLU A 69 -8.02 -19.38 -21.71
CA GLU A 69 -7.70 -20.77 -22.04
C GLU A 69 -8.90 -21.69 -21.78
N ALA A 70 -9.61 -21.50 -20.67
CA ALA A 70 -10.80 -22.28 -20.38
C ALA A 70 -11.90 -22.08 -21.45
N ASP A 71 -12.10 -20.86 -21.95
CA ASP A 71 -13.03 -20.57 -23.06
C ASP A 71 -12.56 -21.19 -24.37
N ALA A 72 -11.27 -21.04 -24.71
CA ALA A 72 -10.71 -21.57 -25.95
C ALA A 72 -10.80 -23.10 -26.04
N LEU A 73 -10.86 -23.78 -24.89
CA LEU A 73 -11.04 -25.23 -24.80
C LEU A 73 -12.50 -25.65 -24.56
N ASP A 74 -13.46 -24.72 -24.60
CA ASP A 74 -14.89 -24.95 -24.31
C ASP A 74 -15.15 -25.61 -22.94
N ARG A 75 -14.33 -25.27 -21.94
CA ARG A 75 -14.29 -25.88 -20.60
C ARG A 75 -14.49 -24.86 -19.47
N LEU A 76 -15.11 -23.73 -19.78
CA LEU A 76 -15.51 -22.74 -18.78
C LEU A 76 -16.55 -23.33 -17.83
N PRO A 77 -16.32 -23.27 -16.50
CA PRO A 77 -17.31 -23.72 -15.52
C PRO A 77 -18.50 -22.75 -15.47
N GLU A 78 -19.65 -23.22 -15.00
CA GLU A 78 -20.81 -22.35 -14.76
C GLU A 78 -20.65 -21.49 -13.51
N LEU A 79 -20.15 -22.08 -12.42
CA LEU A 79 -19.86 -21.39 -11.17
C LEU A 79 -18.36 -21.41 -10.91
N LEU A 80 -17.76 -20.26 -10.62
CA LEU A 80 -16.36 -20.12 -10.28
C LEU A 80 -16.21 -19.60 -8.84
N LEU A 81 -15.61 -20.41 -7.97
CA LEU A 81 -15.25 -20.01 -6.61
C LEU A 81 -13.96 -19.19 -6.64
N VAL A 82 -14.04 -17.89 -6.37
CA VAL A 82 -12.89 -16.98 -6.38
C VAL A 82 -12.29 -16.92 -4.98
N CYS A 83 -11.17 -17.61 -4.80
CA CYS A 83 -10.46 -17.88 -3.54
C CYS A 83 -9.04 -17.26 -3.52
N CYS A 84 -8.76 -16.27 -4.36
CA CYS A 84 -7.48 -15.56 -4.35
C CYS A 84 -7.28 -14.77 -3.05
N ASN A 85 -6.05 -14.29 -2.82
CA ASN A 85 -5.85 -13.33 -1.74
C ASN A 85 -6.48 -11.97 -2.11
N PRO A 86 -6.93 -11.17 -1.14
CA PRO A 86 -7.60 -9.88 -1.43
C PRO A 86 -6.78 -8.91 -2.29
N ASP A 87 -5.45 -8.87 -2.13
CA ASP A 87 -4.53 -8.06 -2.94
C ASP A 87 -4.56 -8.42 -4.44
N GLN A 88 -5.08 -9.61 -4.77
CA GLN A 88 -5.15 -10.13 -6.14
C GLN A 88 -6.50 -9.87 -6.81
N LEU A 89 -7.51 -9.36 -6.07
CA LEU A 89 -8.86 -9.17 -6.61
C LEU A 89 -8.91 -8.14 -7.73
N ALA A 90 -8.23 -7.00 -7.59
CA ALA A 90 -8.21 -5.95 -8.63
C ALA A 90 -7.59 -6.46 -9.96
N LEU A 91 -6.58 -7.33 -9.86
CA LEU A 91 -5.98 -7.97 -11.03
C LEU A 91 -6.91 -9.03 -11.64
N PHE A 92 -7.64 -9.76 -10.79
CA PHE A 92 -8.63 -10.74 -11.23
C PHE A 92 -9.78 -10.07 -11.99
N THR A 93 -10.34 -8.97 -11.48
CA THR A 93 -11.40 -8.21 -12.18
C THR A 93 -10.91 -7.64 -13.50
N ALA A 94 -9.66 -7.14 -13.57
CA ALA A 94 -9.06 -6.70 -14.83
C ALA A 94 -8.91 -7.85 -15.85
N THR A 95 -8.57 -9.05 -15.37
CA THR A 95 -8.49 -10.26 -16.22
C THR A 95 -9.88 -10.68 -16.72
N LEU A 96 -10.91 -10.53 -15.88
CA LEU A 96 -12.31 -10.77 -16.25
C LEU A 96 -12.76 -9.79 -17.33
N VAL A 97 -12.44 -8.50 -17.22
CA VAL A 97 -12.77 -7.50 -18.26
C VAL A 97 -12.09 -7.84 -19.59
N ARG A 98 -10.80 -8.20 -19.57
CA ARG A 98 -10.11 -8.69 -20.79
C ARG A 98 -10.77 -9.93 -21.40
N PHE A 99 -11.31 -10.81 -20.57
CA PHE A 99 -12.09 -11.96 -21.04
C PHE A 99 -13.39 -11.51 -21.72
N LEU A 100 -14.11 -10.53 -21.15
CA LEU A 100 -15.30 -9.94 -21.78
C LEU A 100 -14.99 -9.27 -23.11
N GLU A 101 -13.90 -8.49 -23.19
CA GLU A 101 -13.43 -7.85 -24.42
C GLU A 101 -13.17 -8.89 -25.51
N ASN A 102 -12.59 -10.03 -25.15
CA ASN A 102 -12.36 -11.13 -26.08
C ASN A 102 -13.66 -11.77 -26.59
N LEU A 103 -14.65 -11.97 -25.72
CA LEU A 103 -15.96 -12.47 -26.12
C LEU A 103 -16.68 -11.47 -27.04
N ALA A 104 -16.66 -10.19 -26.70
CA ALA A 104 -17.28 -9.12 -27.50
C ALA A 104 -16.62 -8.99 -28.88
N ALA A 105 -15.29 -9.02 -28.96
CA ALA A 105 -14.54 -9.00 -30.22
C ALA A 105 -14.90 -10.18 -31.15
N ARG A 106 -15.24 -11.34 -30.57
CA ARG A 106 -15.71 -12.54 -31.29
C ARG A 106 -17.21 -12.53 -31.56
N ARG A 107 -17.92 -11.43 -31.26
CA ARG A 107 -19.39 -11.28 -31.36
C ARG A 107 -20.16 -12.35 -30.57
N ARG A 108 -19.61 -12.75 -29.42
CA ARG A 108 -20.21 -13.72 -28.50
C ARG A 108 -20.95 -13.08 -27.33
N LEU A 109 -21.10 -11.75 -27.33
CA LEU A 109 -21.91 -11.00 -26.38
C LEU A 109 -22.82 -10.08 -27.20
N SER A 110 -24.06 -10.50 -27.41
CA SER A 110 -25.06 -9.76 -28.21
C SER A 110 -26.32 -9.40 -27.43
N GLY A 111 -26.50 -9.97 -26.24
CA GLY A 111 -27.60 -9.66 -25.33
C GLY A 111 -27.40 -10.29 -23.95
N VAL A 112 -28.37 -10.08 -23.07
CA VAL A 112 -28.35 -10.56 -21.67
C VAL A 112 -28.29 -12.10 -21.59
N GLU A 113 -28.91 -12.82 -22.53
CA GLU A 113 -28.85 -14.29 -22.60
C GLU A 113 -27.41 -14.80 -22.81
N ASP A 114 -26.60 -14.12 -23.62
CA ASP A 114 -25.20 -14.46 -23.82
C ASP A 114 -24.38 -14.23 -22.54
N VAL A 115 -24.71 -13.20 -21.76
CA VAL A 115 -24.07 -12.94 -20.47
C VAL A 115 -24.32 -14.12 -19.53
N HIS A 116 -25.58 -14.53 -19.35
CA HIS A 116 -25.92 -15.66 -18.50
C HIS A 116 -25.35 -17.00 -19.01
N GLY A 117 -25.25 -17.19 -20.33
CA GLY A 117 -24.82 -18.43 -20.96
C GLY A 117 -23.31 -18.59 -21.20
N ARG A 118 -22.51 -17.52 -21.08
CA ARG A 118 -21.08 -17.53 -21.48
C ARG A 118 -20.12 -16.95 -20.46
N VAL A 119 -20.59 -16.12 -19.54
CA VAL A 119 -19.77 -15.58 -18.45
C VAL A 119 -20.03 -16.43 -17.21
N PRO A 120 -19.03 -16.95 -16.48
CA PRO A 120 -19.29 -17.72 -15.26
C PRO A 120 -19.92 -16.86 -14.15
N ILE A 121 -20.72 -17.47 -13.28
CA ILE A 121 -21.11 -16.86 -12.00
C ILE A 121 -19.87 -16.85 -11.11
N LEU A 122 -19.55 -15.71 -10.53
CA LEU A 122 -18.37 -15.54 -9.68
C LEU A 122 -18.81 -15.49 -8.22
N LEU A 123 -18.43 -16.50 -7.45
CA LEU A 123 -18.65 -16.50 -6.01
C LEU A 123 -17.37 -16.04 -5.31
N VAL A 124 -17.34 -14.78 -4.91
CA VAL A 124 -16.16 -14.09 -4.37
C VAL A 124 -15.98 -14.43 -2.90
N LEU A 125 -14.94 -15.20 -2.56
CA LEU A 125 -14.67 -15.77 -1.23
C LEU A 125 -13.46 -15.21 -0.44
N PRO A 126 -12.61 -14.27 -0.92
CA PRO A 126 -11.46 -13.83 -0.13
C PRO A 126 -11.87 -13.25 1.23
N ASN A 127 -10.99 -13.35 2.23
CA ASN A 127 -11.22 -12.78 3.56
C ASN A 127 -11.16 -11.25 3.52
N GLY A 128 -11.96 -10.58 4.34
CA GLY A 128 -11.98 -9.12 4.45
C GLY A 128 -13.33 -8.51 4.12
N ILE A 129 -13.40 -7.18 4.22
CA ILE A 129 -14.59 -6.39 3.87
C ILE A 129 -14.31 -5.69 2.53
N LEU A 130 -14.74 -6.32 1.45
CA LEU A 130 -14.27 -6.07 0.09
C LEU A 130 -15.42 -5.98 -0.93
N ALA A 131 -16.65 -6.29 -0.56
CA ALA A 131 -17.77 -6.44 -1.50
C ALA A 131 -18.02 -5.16 -2.31
N GLU A 132 -18.20 -4.03 -1.64
CA GLU A 132 -18.41 -2.71 -2.27
C GLU A 132 -17.22 -2.36 -3.17
N GLN A 133 -16.00 -2.43 -2.64
CA GLN A 133 -14.79 -2.10 -3.40
C GLN A 133 -14.61 -2.98 -4.64
N THR A 134 -14.86 -4.29 -4.53
CA THR A 134 -14.69 -5.23 -5.64
C THR A 134 -15.70 -4.96 -6.75
N LEU A 135 -16.96 -4.73 -6.40
CA LEU A 135 -18.01 -4.41 -7.36
C LEU A 135 -17.76 -3.06 -8.04
N THR A 136 -17.41 -2.03 -7.27
CA THR A 136 -17.09 -0.70 -7.81
C THR A 136 -15.91 -0.76 -8.76
N THR A 137 -14.79 -1.38 -8.36
CA THR A 137 -13.63 -1.52 -9.25
C THR A 137 -13.96 -2.31 -10.51
N TYR A 138 -14.78 -3.37 -10.40
CA TYR A 138 -15.17 -4.14 -11.57
C TYR A 138 -16.08 -3.33 -12.52
N GLU A 139 -17.08 -2.63 -11.98
CA GLU A 139 -17.96 -1.75 -12.75
C GLU A 139 -17.17 -0.65 -13.47
N GLU A 140 -16.26 0.03 -12.76
CA GLU A 140 -15.38 1.05 -13.32
C GLU A 140 -14.55 0.51 -14.49
N GLN A 141 -13.95 -0.68 -14.34
CA GLN A 141 -13.16 -1.31 -15.40
C GLN A 141 -14.02 -1.70 -16.61
N VAL A 142 -15.25 -2.21 -16.40
CA VAL A 142 -16.19 -2.50 -17.50
C VAL A 142 -16.58 -1.21 -18.22
N ARG A 143 -16.93 -0.15 -17.49
CA ARG A 143 -17.31 1.15 -18.05
C ARG A 143 -16.15 1.81 -18.79
N GLU A 144 -14.93 1.69 -18.29
CA GLU A 144 -13.73 2.14 -18.99
C GLU A 144 -13.57 1.42 -20.33
N SER A 145 -13.68 0.09 -20.37
CA SER A 145 -13.58 -0.69 -21.61
C SER A 145 -14.70 -0.37 -22.61
N LEU A 146 -15.90 -0.02 -22.13
CA LEU A 146 -17.00 0.48 -22.97
C LEU A 146 -16.65 1.82 -23.63
N LEU A 147 -16.16 2.78 -22.83
CA LEU A 147 -15.75 4.10 -23.32
C LEU A 147 -14.59 4.00 -24.34
N MET A 148 -13.72 3.00 -24.18
CA MET A 148 -12.61 2.72 -25.10
C MET A 148 -13.03 1.94 -26.36
N GLY A 149 -14.32 1.64 -26.54
CA GLY A 149 -14.82 0.88 -27.69
C GLY A 149 -14.39 -0.60 -27.71
N ARG A 150 -13.88 -1.13 -26.60
CA ARG A 150 -13.38 -2.52 -26.50
C ARG A 150 -14.48 -3.54 -26.21
N LEU A 151 -15.67 -3.08 -25.82
CA LEU A 151 -16.87 -3.87 -25.59
C LEU A 151 -18.01 -3.43 -26.53
N PRO A 152 -17.87 -3.61 -27.86
CA PRO A 152 -18.87 -3.15 -28.83
C PRO A 152 -20.22 -3.86 -28.63
N GLY A 153 -21.31 -3.10 -28.67
CA GLY A 153 -22.69 -3.64 -28.61
C GLY A 153 -23.18 -4.01 -27.20
N MET A 154 -22.41 -3.73 -26.16
CA MET A 154 -22.83 -3.94 -24.77
C MET A 154 -23.84 -2.85 -24.35
N THR A 155 -24.99 -3.26 -23.80
CA THR A 155 -26.04 -2.36 -23.28
C THR A 155 -25.96 -2.22 -21.76
N GLU A 156 -26.67 -1.24 -21.18
CA GLU A 156 -26.73 -1.09 -19.71
C GLU A 156 -27.39 -2.29 -19.02
N GLU A 157 -28.35 -2.96 -19.68
CA GLU A 157 -28.95 -4.20 -19.16
C GLU A 157 -27.93 -5.35 -19.12
N MET A 158 -27.04 -5.41 -20.11
CA MET A 158 -25.95 -6.40 -20.11
C MET A 158 -24.92 -6.10 -19.02
N VAL A 159 -24.61 -4.82 -18.78
CA VAL A 159 -23.74 -4.41 -17.66
C VAL A 159 -24.38 -4.78 -16.32
N ALA A 160 -25.67 -4.50 -16.12
CA ALA A 160 -26.38 -4.91 -14.92
C ALA A 160 -26.33 -6.45 -14.72
N ALA A 161 -26.57 -7.21 -15.79
CA ALA A 161 -26.47 -8.67 -15.75
C ALA A 161 -25.04 -9.15 -15.43
N LEU A 162 -23.98 -8.46 -15.88
CA LEU A 162 -22.60 -8.78 -15.53
C LEU A 162 -22.31 -8.54 -14.04
N LEU A 163 -22.81 -7.44 -13.48
CA LEU A 163 -22.67 -7.12 -12.06
C LEU A 163 -23.41 -8.13 -11.19
N ASP A 164 -24.62 -8.55 -11.60
CA ASP A 164 -25.41 -9.57 -10.92
C ASP A 164 -24.71 -10.93 -10.84
N ARG A 165 -23.76 -11.21 -11.75
CA ARG A 165 -22.93 -12.42 -11.75
C ARG A 165 -21.78 -12.39 -10.75
N VAL A 166 -21.49 -11.25 -10.13
CA VAL A 166 -20.48 -11.13 -9.08
C VAL A 166 -21.16 -11.21 -7.71
N VAL A 167 -21.18 -12.42 -7.15
CA VAL A 167 -21.86 -12.72 -5.89
C VAL A 167 -20.84 -12.78 -4.76
N ARG A 168 -21.10 -12.06 -3.67
CA ARG A 168 -20.22 -12.09 -2.50
C ARG A 168 -20.52 -13.30 -1.63
N ALA A 169 -19.46 -13.95 -1.14
CA ALA A 169 -19.54 -15.03 -0.18
C ALA A 169 -18.47 -14.96 0.89
N VAL A 170 -18.77 -15.44 2.08
CA VAL A 170 -17.80 -15.73 3.14
C VAL A 170 -17.73 -17.24 3.37
N SER A 171 -16.56 -17.72 3.74
CA SER A 171 -16.32 -19.15 3.94
C SER A 171 -15.75 -19.45 5.32
N LEU A 172 -16.16 -20.59 5.89
CA LEU A 172 -15.54 -21.26 7.03
C LEU A 172 -14.63 -22.43 6.60
N GLN A 173 -14.45 -22.63 5.30
CA GLN A 173 -13.51 -23.61 4.76
C GLN A 173 -12.08 -23.20 5.10
N ALA A 174 -11.30 -24.14 5.64
CA ALA A 174 -9.87 -23.99 5.84
C ALA A 174 -9.11 -24.86 4.82
N GLY A 175 -7.87 -24.47 4.52
CA GLY A 175 -6.94 -25.24 3.71
C GLY A 175 -5.51 -24.85 4.04
N GLY A 176 -4.60 -25.82 4.02
CA GLY A 176 -3.18 -25.59 4.27
C GLY A 176 -2.32 -25.88 3.04
N ARG A 177 -1.12 -25.31 3.00
CA ARG A 177 -0.11 -25.62 1.97
C ARG A 177 1.28 -25.58 2.59
N ARG A 178 2.09 -26.60 2.32
CA ARG A 178 3.51 -26.69 2.68
C ARG A 178 4.37 -26.75 1.43
N GLY A 179 5.45 -25.97 1.41
CA GLY A 179 6.34 -25.84 0.26
C GLY A 179 5.74 -25.02 -0.90
N SER A 180 6.50 -24.93 -1.99
CA SER A 180 6.17 -24.17 -3.20
C SER A 180 6.44 -24.99 -4.47
N GLY A 181 5.98 -24.48 -5.62
CA GLY A 181 6.20 -25.11 -6.93
C GLY A 181 5.55 -26.49 -7.08
N GLU A 182 6.15 -27.31 -7.96
CA GLU A 182 5.65 -28.64 -8.36
C GLU A 182 5.62 -29.65 -7.19
N GLN A 183 6.35 -29.38 -6.10
CA GLN A 183 6.50 -30.25 -4.93
C GLN A 183 5.61 -29.87 -3.74
N ALA A 184 4.76 -28.83 -3.89
CA ALA A 184 3.89 -28.39 -2.82
C ALA A 184 2.93 -29.49 -2.35
N VAL A 185 2.75 -29.60 -1.03
CA VAL A 185 1.80 -30.51 -0.38
C VAL A 185 0.68 -29.70 0.23
N TYR A 186 -0.55 -29.97 -0.19
CA TYR A 186 -1.75 -29.30 0.31
C TYR A 186 -2.35 -30.10 1.47
N VAL A 187 -2.60 -29.43 2.59
CA VAL A 187 -3.16 -30.05 3.79
C VAL A 187 -4.68 -29.89 3.74
N LEU A 188 -5.38 -31.02 3.70
CA LEU A 188 -6.84 -31.02 3.65
C LEU A 188 -7.41 -30.92 5.07
N GLU A 189 -7.84 -29.72 5.43
CA GLU A 189 -8.53 -29.45 6.69
C GLU A 189 -10.00 -29.93 6.62
N ARG A 190 -10.73 -29.84 7.73
CA ARG A 190 -12.16 -30.23 7.79
C ARG A 190 -13.00 -29.48 6.77
N LYS A 191 -14.05 -30.14 6.29
CA LYS A 191 -15.06 -29.56 5.39
C LYS A 191 -15.78 -28.41 6.12
N GLY A 192 -15.80 -27.23 5.48
CA GLY A 192 -16.49 -26.06 5.98
C GLY A 192 -17.84 -25.83 5.28
N SER A 193 -18.27 -24.57 5.32
CA SER A 193 -19.48 -24.09 4.65
C SER A 193 -19.24 -22.74 3.98
N ILE A 194 -20.15 -22.38 3.07
CA ILE A 194 -20.23 -21.07 2.41
C ILE A 194 -21.46 -20.32 2.93
N VAL A 195 -21.32 -19.02 3.19
CA VAL A 195 -22.47 -18.11 3.34
C VAL A 195 -22.38 -17.08 2.24
N PHE A 196 -23.44 -16.84 1.47
CA PHE A 196 -23.41 -15.87 0.37
C PHE A 196 -24.64 -14.95 0.37
N ALA A 197 -24.48 -13.77 -0.24
CA ALA A 197 -25.48 -12.72 -0.33
C ALA A 197 -25.21 -11.82 -1.56
N GLY A 198 -26.25 -11.11 -2.01
CA GLY A 198 -26.20 -10.28 -3.22
C GLY A 198 -26.30 -11.10 -4.52
N GLY A 199 -25.99 -10.47 -5.65
CA GLY A 199 -26.14 -11.04 -7.00
C GLY A 199 -27.59 -11.08 -7.50
N GLY A 200 -27.77 -11.42 -8.77
CA GLY A 200 -29.09 -11.56 -9.40
C GLY A 200 -29.89 -12.74 -8.88
N GLU A 201 -31.22 -12.67 -8.95
CA GLU A 201 -32.09 -13.80 -8.57
C GLU A 201 -31.79 -15.10 -9.33
N PRO A 202 -31.59 -15.07 -10.66
CA PRO A 202 -31.20 -16.27 -11.41
C PRO A 202 -29.86 -16.85 -10.93
N GLU A 203 -28.87 -16.00 -10.68
CA GLU A 203 -27.53 -16.39 -10.24
C GLU A 203 -27.56 -17.11 -8.88
N ARG A 204 -28.34 -16.58 -7.93
CA ARG A 204 -28.51 -17.20 -6.60
C ARG A 204 -29.12 -18.59 -6.72
N GLY A 205 -30.18 -18.75 -7.52
CA GLY A 205 -30.80 -20.06 -7.76
C GLY A 205 -29.83 -21.06 -8.39
N ARG A 206 -28.95 -20.62 -9.30
CA ARG A 206 -27.91 -21.48 -9.88
C ARG A 206 -26.82 -21.85 -8.89
N ILE A 207 -26.38 -20.92 -8.03
CA ILE A 207 -25.42 -21.21 -6.96
C ILE A 207 -25.97 -22.31 -6.03
N GLU A 208 -27.22 -22.17 -5.58
CA GLU A 208 -27.88 -23.14 -4.70
C GLU A 208 -27.98 -24.52 -5.36
N ALA A 209 -28.40 -24.57 -6.63
CA ALA A 209 -28.52 -25.82 -7.38
C ALA A 209 -27.16 -26.53 -7.52
N ILE A 210 -26.10 -25.79 -7.90
CA ILE A 210 -24.77 -26.34 -8.15
C ILE A 210 -24.12 -26.86 -6.85
N LEU A 211 -24.23 -26.11 -5.76
CA LEU A 211 -23.68 -26.50 -4.45
C LEU A 211 -24.48 -27.67 -3.84
N SER A 212 -25.81 -27.66 -3.96
CA SER A 212 -26.69 -28.75 -3.50
C SER A 212 -26.40 -30.06 -4.22
N ALA A 213 -26.24 -30.02 -5.55
CA ALA A 213 -25.90 -31.20 -6.36
C ALA A 213 -24.56 -31.84 -5.95
N ARG A 214 -23.65 -31.05 -5.34
CA ARG A 214 -22.35 -31.49 -4.82
C ARG A 214 -22.37 -31.86 -3.34
N GLY A 215 -23.50 -31.66 -2.66
CA GLY A 215 -23.63 -31.84 -1.22
C GLY A 215 -22.66 -30.96 -0.42
N TYR A 216 -22.33 -29.77 -0.91
CA TYR A 216 -21.48 -28.82 -0.19
C TYR A 216 -22.37 -27.93 0.71
N PRO A 217 -22.12 -27.83 2.04
CA PRO A 217 -22.92 -27.01 2.93
C PRO A 217 -22.85 -25.54 2.57
N PHE A 218 -24.01 -24.89 2.44
CA PHE A 218 -24.09 -23.45 2.26
C PHE A 218 -25.30 -22.86 2.99
N HIS A 219 -25.27 -21.54 3.19
CA HIS A 219 -26.39 -20.74 3.63
C HIS A 219 -26.51 -19.50 2.74
N HIS A 220 -27.67 -19.29 2.17
CA HIS A 220 -27.98 -18.07 1.43
C HIS A 220 -28.61 -17.07 2.40
N ALA A 221 -27.90 -15.98 2.69
CA ALA A 221 -28.45 -14.88 3.49
C ALA A 221 -29.37 -14.02 2.61
N GLN A 222 -30.66 -14.36 2.61
CA GLN A 222 -31.67 -13.69 1.77
C GLN A 222 -31.98 -12.27 2.26
N GLY A 223 -32.20 -11.36 1.31
CA GLY A 223 -32.67 -9.99 1.60
C GLY A 223 -31.65 -9.09 2.29
N VAL A 224 -30.38 -9.49 2.41
CA VAL A 224 -29.31 -8.67 2.99
C VAL A 224 -28.20 -8.40 1.97
N PRO A 225 -27.50 -7.26 2.07
CA PRO A 225 -26.41 -6.93 1.15
C PRO A 225 -25.19 -7.83 1.39
N GLY A 226 -24.32 -7.97 0.38
CA GLY A 226 -23.05 -8.69 0.52
C GLY A 226 -22.15 -8.16 1.64
N THR A 227 -22.22 -6.86 1.94
CA THR A 227 -21.51 -6.23 3.06
C THR A 227 -21.96 -6.78 4.41
N ARG A 228 -23.23 -7.18 4.59
CA ARG A 228 -23.73 -7.75 5.86
C ARG A 228 -22.94 -8.99 6.27
N ILE A 229 -22.80 -9.95 5.38
CA ILE A 229 -22.11 -11.22 5.66
C ILE A 229 -20.60 -11.01 5.89
N GLU A 230 -20.01 -9.95 5.33
CA GLU A 230 -18.62 -9.56 5.60
C GLU A 230 -18.46 -8.98 7.00
N PHE A 231 -19.37 -8.11 7.43
CA PHE A 231 -19.38 -7.53 8.77
C PHE A 231 -19.60 -8.59 9.85
N ASP A 232 -20.52 -9.54 9.62
CA ASP A 232 -20.75 -10.67 10.51
C ASP A 232 -19.46 -11.50 10.69
N LYS A 233 -18.77 -11.82 9.59
CA LYS A 233 -17.49 -12.54 9.64
C LYS A 233 -16.36 -11.70 10.24
N ALA A 234 -16.30 -10.40 9.96
CA ALA A 234 -15.31 -9.50 10.52
C ALA A 234 -15.44 -9.41 12.05
N MET A 235 -16.67 -9.35 12.57
CA MET A 235 -16.94 -9.32 14.00
C MET A 235 -16.36 -10.55 14.71
N ILE A 236 -16.62 -11.75 14.18
CA ILE A 236 -16.03 -13.00 14.68
C ILE A 236 -14.50 -12.96 14.56
N SER A 237 -13.98 -12.60 13.38
CA SER A 237 -12.56 -12.68 13.06
C SER A 237 -11.70 -11.72 13.89
N ILE A 238 -12.15 -10.50 14.19
CA ILE A 238 -11.37 -9.58 15.00
C ILE A 238 -11.31 -10.08 16.45
N VAL A 239 -12.42 -10.56 17.00
CA VAL A 239 -12.44 -11.08 18.36
C VAL A 239 -11.45 -12.24 18.51
N ILE A 240 -11.48 -13.22 17.59
CA ILE A 240 -10.66 -14.43 17.73
C ILE A 240 -9.23 -14.30 17.18
N ASN A 241 -9.01 -13.61 16.06
CA ASN A 241 -7.68 -13.53 15.46
C ASN A 241 -6.90 -12.33 15.99
N VAL A 242 -7.47 -11.12 15.91
CA VAL A 242 -6.80 -9.90 16.38
C VAL A 242 -6.69 -9.92 17.91
N GLY A 243 -7.80 -10.19 18.59
CA GLY A 243 -7.80 -10.41 20.05
C GLY A 243 -6.89 -11.55 20.46
N GLY A 244 -6.89 -12.67 19.71
CA GLY A 244 -5.99 -13.79 19.94
C GLY A 244 -4.53 -13.37 19.86
N LEU A 245 -4.11 -12.67 18.81
CA LEU A 245 -2.73 -12.20 18.64
C LEU A 245 -2.28 -11.21 19.72
N ILE A 246 -3.19 -10.37 20.21
CA ILE A 246 -2.90 -9.42 21.31
C ILE A 246 -2.70 -10.17 22.62
N HIS A 247 -3.61 -11.10 22.94
CA HIS A 247 -3.68 -11.73 24.26
C HIS A 247 -2.90 -13.04 24.36
N THR A 248 -2.44 -13.62 23.25
CA THR A 248 -1.60 -14.84 23.28
C THR A 248 -0.20 -14.55 23.83
N VAL A 249 0.21 -13.28 23.93
CA VAL A 249 1.52 -12.88 24.45
C VAL A 249 1.36 -12.22 25.81
N ARG A 250 1.95 -12.84 26.84
CA ARG A 250 2.01 -12.29 28.21
C ARG A 250 2.81 -10.97 28.27
N PRO A 251 2.70 -10.20 29.36
CA PRO A 251 3.49 -8.98 29.55
C PRO A 251 5.01 -9.21 29.47
N ASP A 252 5.49 -10.36 29.94
CA ASP A 252 6.90 -10.81 29.87
C ASP A 252 7.32 -11.26 28.46
N GLY A 253 6.37 -11.47 27.55
CA GLY A 253 6.61 -11.96 26.19
C GLY A 253 6.48 -13.47 26.00
N GLU A 254 6.15 -14.23 27.05
CA GLU A 254 5.86 -15.66 26.94
C GLU A 254 4.54 -15.88 26.16
N LEU A 255 4.50 -16.94 25.35
CA LEU A 255 3.27 -17.33 24.64
C LEU A 255 2.37 -18.19 25.51
N ILE A 256 1.07 -17.88 25.50
CA ILE A 256 0.03 -18.74 26.06
C ILE A 256 -0.80 -19.40 24.96
N ASP A 257 -1.28 -20.60 25.27
CA ASP A 257 -2.16 -21.38 24.42
C ASP A 257 -3.60 -20.88 24.46
N LEU A 258 -3.89 -19.86 23.64
CA LEU A 258 -5.26 -19.39 23.40
C LEU A 258 -5.97 -20.19 22.30
N ARG A 259 -7.23 -20.49 22.57
CA ARG A 259 -8.22 -21.11 21.68
C ARG A 259 -9.36 -20.13 21.40
N MET A 260 -10.12 -20.35 20.33
CA MET A 260 -11.17 -19.44 19.85
C MET A 260 -12.16 -19.01 20.94
N GLY A 261 -12.50 -19.90 21.87
CA GLY A 261 -13.49 -19.61 22.92
C GLY A 261 -12.92 -18.93 24.16
N ASP A 262 -11.60 -18.88 24.33
CA ASP A 262 -11.00 -18.48 25.61
C ASP A 262 -11.28 -17.01 25.93
N LEU A 263 -11.19 -16.13 24.93
CA LEU A 263 -11.50 -14.71 25.10
C LEU A 263 -12.98 -14.46 25.44
N CYS A 264 -13.90 -15.26 24.89
CA CYS A 264 -15.33 -15.12 25.16
C CYS A 264 -15.77 -15.75 26.50
N LYS A 265 -14.91 -16.57 27.11
CA LYS A 265 -15.14 -17.24 28.41
C LYS A 265 -14.47 -16.50 29.56
N ASP A 266 -13.35 -15.80 29.31
CA ASP A 266 -12.60 -15.07 30.33
C ASP A 266 -13.31 -13.76 30.72
N PRO A 267 -13.81 -13.62 31.97
CA PRO A 267 -14.47 -12.40 32.41
C PRO A 267 -13.57 -11.16 32.34
N SER A 268 -12.24 -11.33 32.48
CA SER A 268 -11.27 -10.22 32.39
C SER A 268 -11.14 -9.65 30.96
N LYS A 269 -11.64 -10.37 29.95
CA LYS A 269 -11.61 -9.98 28.54
C LYS A 269 -12.96 -9.54 28.01
N GLN A 270 -14.03 -9.65 28.81
CA GLN A 270 -15.38 -9.28 28.40
C GLN A 270 -15.46 -7.86 27.86
N HIS A 271 -14.82 -6.89 28.52
CA HIS A 271 -14.81 -5.49 28.06
C HIS A 271 -14.16 -5.33 26.68
N PHE A 272 -13.04 -6.02 26.43
CA PHE A 272 -12.37 -5.99 25.13
C PHE A 272 -13.25 -6.60 24.04
N VAL A 273 -13.82 -7.78 24.31
CA VAL A 273 -14.69 -8.49 23.36
C VAL A 273 -15.90 -7.65 23.00
N GLU A 274 -16.56 -7.06 24.00
CA GLU A 274 -17.71 -6.18 23.81
C GLU A 274 -17.32 -4.91 23.04
N GLN A 275 -16.25 -4.22 23.45
CA GLN A 275 -15.78 -2.99 22.80
C GLN A 275 -15.54 -3.19 21.30
N VAL A 276 -14.85 -4.27 20.95
CA VAL A 276 -14.46 -4.54 19.56
C VAL A 276 -15.64 -5.03 18.72
N SER A 277 -16.44 -5.97 19.23
CA SER A 277 -17.60 -6.47 18.49
C SER A 277 -18.68 -5.38 18.34
N ARG A 278 -18.87 -4.54 19.35
CA ARG A 278 -19.78 -3.40 19.31
C ARG A 278 -19.34 -2.35 18.28
N ALA A 279 -18.06 -2.01 18.22
CA ALA A 279 -17.55 -1.09 17.21
C ALA A 279 -17.77 -1.59 15.78
N VAL A 280 -17.61 -2.89 15.52
CA VAL A 280 -17.93 -3.47 14.20
C VAL A 280 -19.42 -3.36 13.90
N PHE A 281 -20.28 -3.63 14.89
CA PHE A 281 -21.73 -3.48 14.75
C PHE A 281 -22.14 -2.04 14.45
N ASP A 282 -21.68 -1.08 15.26
CA ASP A 282 -22.06 0.33 15.14
C ASP A 282 -21.61 0.90 13.79
N VAL A 283 -20.38 0.59 13.34
CA VAL A 283 -19.92 0.96 11.99
C VAL A 283 -20.77 0.29 10.91
N GLY A 284 -21.10 -0.98 11.09
CA GLY A 284 -21.95 -1.71 10.15
C GLY A 284 -23.35 -1.10 10.04
N GLN A 285 -23.93 -0.63 11.14
CA GLN A 285 -25.23 0.04 11.15
C GLN A 285 -25.13 1.40 10.43
N ALA A 286 -24.07 2.16 10.68
CA ALA A 286 -23.85 3.46 10.04
C ALA A 286 -23.67 3.37 8.52
N VAL A 287 -23.13 2.26 8.00
CA VAL A 287 -22.93 2.04 6.56
C VAL A 287 -24.03 1.17 5.92
N GLY A 288 -25.10 0.85 6.66
CA GLY A 288 -26.25 0.10 6.14
C GLY A 288 -26.00 -1.41 5.96
N ALA A 289 -24.94 -1.97 6.53
CA ALA A 289 -24.74 -3.41 6.59
C ALA A 289 -25.73 -4.08 7.57
N TYR A 290 -26.06 -3.41 8.67
CA TYR A 290 -27.13 -3.79 9.60
C TYR A 290 -28.31 -2.82 9.43
N PRO A 291 -29.57 -3.31 9.44
CA PRO A 291 -30.72 -2.44 9.36
C PRO A 291 -30.87 -1.61 10.67
N PRO A 292 -31.54 -0.44 10.62
CA PRO A 292 -31.67 0.45 11.78
C PRO A 292 -32.27 -0.20 13.03
N GLU A 293 -33.18 -1.16 12.84
CA GLU A 293 -33.84 -1.92 13.91
C GLU A 293 -33.02 -3.09 14.46
N ALA A 294 -31.85 -3.40 13.88
CA ALA A 294 -31.01 -4.46 14.39
C ALA A 294 -30.50 -4.11 15.80
N GLU A 295 -30.55 -5.10 16.70
CA GLU A 295 -29.97 -4.97 18.03
C GLU A 295 -28.63 -5.69 18.12
N TYR A 296 -27.60 -4.97 18.61
CA TYR A 296 -26.27 -5.53 18.84
C TYR A 296 -26.32 -6.83 19.66
N ALA A 297 -27.12 -6.87 20.73
CA ALA A 297 -27.21 -8.04 21.60
C ALA A 297 -27.69 -9.30 20.85
N ALA A 298 -28.67 -9.16 19.97
CA ALA A 298 -29.20 -10.27 19.16
C ALA A 298 -28.18 -10.75 18.12
N VAL A 299 -27.54 -9.83 17.40
CA VAL A 299 -26.52 -10.16 16.40
C VAL A 299 -25.31 -10.81 17.05
N TRP A 300 -24.80 -10.23 18.14
CA TRP A 300 -23.63 -10.73 18.84
C TRP A 300 -23.87 -12.08 19.52
N ALA A 301 -25.06 -12.33 20.07
CA ALA A 301 -25.39 -13.62 20.68
C ALA A 301 -25.17 -14.80 19.70
N GLY A 302 -25.67 -14.70 18.47
CA GLY A 302 -25.49 -15.75 17.45
C GLY A 302 -24.02 -15.96 17.05
N HIS A 303 -23.26 -14.87 16.92
CA HIS A 303 -21.83 -14.94 16.60
C HIS A 303 -21.01 -15.51 17.75
N ARG A 304 -21.36 -15.14 18.99
CA ARG A 304 -20.75 -15.70 20.21
C ARG A 304 -21.01 -17.19 20.33
N ASP A 305 -22.23 -17.65 20.07
CA ASP A 305 -22.56 -19.08 20.07
C ASP A 305 -21.74 -19.84 19.03
N THR A 306 -21.53 -19.25 17.85
CA THR A 306 -20.66 -19.82 16.81
C THR A 306 -19.20 -19.97 17.28
N ILE A 307 -18.66 -18.95 17.97
CA ILE A 307 -17.32 -18.99 18.56
C ILE A 307 -17.25 -20.08 19.65
N LEU A 308 -18.25 -20.17 20.52
CA LEU A 308 -18.29 -21.12 21.61
C LEU A 308 -18.46 -22.57 21.14
N ALA A 309 -19.23 -22.81 20.08
CA ALA A 309 -19.36 -24.11 19.44
C ALA A 309 -18.01 -24.65 18.92
N HIS A 310 -17.07 -23.75 18.61
CA HIS A 310 -15.73 -24.07 18.12
C HIS A 310 -14.62 -23.73 19.13
N ALA A 311 -14.99 -23.60 20.43
CA ALA A 311 -14.11 -23.04 21.45
C ALA A 311 -12.73 -23.71 21.57
N GLY A 312 -12.63 -25.01 21.27
CA GLY A 312 -11.38 -25.78 21.38
C GLY A 312 -10.37 -25.55 20.25
N HIS A 313 -10.74 -24.85 19.18
CA HIS A 313 -9.91 -24.69 17.99
C HIS A 313 -8.88 -23.56 18.13
N VAL A 314 -7.67 -23.75 17.59
CA VAL A 314 -6.65 -22.70 17.48
C VAL A 314 -6.81 -21.99 16.15
N THR A 315 -6.88 -20.65 16.17
CA THR A 315 -7.09 -19.88 14.94
C THR A 315 -5.91 -19.99 13.97
N SER A 316 -6.18 -19.81 12.67
CA SER A 316 -5.15 -19.83 11.64
C SER A 316 -4.05 -18.79 11.88
N SER A 317 -4.40 -17.62 12.40
CA SER A 317 -3.48 -16.50 12.62
C SER A 317 -2.56 -16.79 13.82
N LEU A 318 -3.08 -17.43 14.87
CA LEU A 318 -2.26 -17.91 16.00
C LEU A 318 -1.31 -19.04 15.58
N LYS A 319 -1.78 -20.01 14.80
CA LYS A 319 -0.94 -21.09 14.27
C LYS A 319 0.18 -20.54 13.41
N MET A 320 -0.15 -19.66 12.45
CA MET A 320 0.84 -19.01 11.59
C MET A 320 1.84 -18.16 12.38
N PHE A 321 1.39 -17.45 13.42
CA PHE A 321 2.28 -16.69 14.28
C PHE A 321 3.29 -17.57 15.00
N ARG A 322 2.86 -18.68 15.58
CA ARG A 322 3.74 -19.65 16.24
C ARG A 322 4.74 -20.28 15.28
N ASP A 323 4.25 -20.76 14.13
CA ASP A 323 5.08 -21.41 13.13
C ASP A 323 6.17 -20.44 12.63
N ARG A 324 5.79 -19.18 12.37
CA ARG A 324 6.76 -18.14 11.98
C ARG A 324 7.71 -17.80 13.12
N LEU A 325 7.21 -17.63 14.35
CA LEU A 325 8.05 -17.31 15.50
C LEU A 325 9.08 -18.42 15.77
N ALA A 326 8.67 -19.69 15.68
CA ALA A 326 9.57 -20.84 15.75
C ALA A 326 10.60 -20.82 14.60
N ALA A 327 10.17 -20.44 13.39
CA ALA A 327 11.01 -20.38 12.20
C ALA A 327 11.93 -19.14 12.11
N GLY A 328 11.99 -18.26 13.11
CA GLY A 328 12.83 -17.06 13.02
C GLY A 328 12.10 -15.76 12.73
N LEU A 329 10.82 -15.61 13.07
CA LEU A 329 10.09 -14.36 12.78
C LEU A 329 10.81 -13.16 13.37
N GLU A 330 11.21 -12.26 12.47
CA GLU A 330 11.96 -11.05 12.76
C GLU A 330 11.09 -9.78 12.64
N GLY A 331 10.00 -9.83 11.86
CA GLY A 331 9.10 -8.70 11.63
C GLY A 331 7.81 -8.72 12.45
N VAL A 332 7.26 -7.53 12.73
CA VAL A 332 5.98 -7.32 13.46
C VAL A 332 4.80 -6.98 12.55
N GLY A 333 4.96 -7.13 11.24
CA GLY A 333 3.89 -6.82 10.28
C GLY A 333 2.63 -7.65 10.55
N LEU A 334 1.46 -6.99 10.44
CA LEU A 334 0.18 -7.70 10.53
C LEU A 334 0.10 -8.74 9.40
N PHE A 335 -0.56 -9.87 9.69
CA PHE A 335 -0.83 -10.82 8.64
C PHE A 335 -1.86 -10.26 7.65
N PRO A 336 -1.78 -10.63 6.36
CA PRO A 336 -2.66 -10.07 5.34
C PRO A 336 -4.15 -10.16 5.69
N ASN A 337 -4.61 -11.28 6.25
CA ASN A 337 -6.03 -11.49 6.56
C ASN A 337 -6.57 -10.45 7.56
N GLU A 338 -5.82 -10.12 8.61
CA GLU A 338 -6.23 -9.14 9.62
C GLU A 338 -6.14 -7.71 9.08
N GLU A 339 -5.15 -7.43 8.23
CA GLU A 339 -4.99 -6.13 7.59
C GLU A 339 -6.18 -5.79 6.68
N TRP A 340 -6.67 -6.79 5.92
CA TRP A 340 -7.85 -6.69 5.06
C TRP A 340 -9.19 -6.63 5.81
N ILE A 341 -9.17 -6.61 7.16
CA ILE A 341 -10.35 -6.39 8.00
C ILE A 341 -10.25 -5.05 8.71
N LEU A 342 -9.13 -4.79 9.43
CA LEU A 342 -8.96 -3.57 10.22
C LEU A 342 -8.90 -2.31 9.36
N THR A 343 -8.21 -2.36 8.21
CA THR A 343 -8.06 -1.20 7.34
C THR A 343 -9.39 -0.78 6.69
N PRO A 344 -10.21 -1.70 6.13
CA PRO A 344 -11.55 -1.36 5.68
C PRO A 344 -12.47 -0.83 6.79
N LEU A 345 -12.46 -1.44 7.98
CA LEU A 345 -13.30 -0.97 9.10
C LEU A 345 -12.94 0.44 9.55
N ALA A 346 -11.65 0.77 9.65
CA ALA A 346 -11.21 2.13 9.94
C ALA A 346 -11.66 3.11 8.84
N ARG A 347 -11.63 2.70 7.57
CA ARG A 347 -12.11 3.52 6.44
C ARG A 347 -13.62 3.74 6.48
N TYR A 348 -14.41 2.70 6.77
CA TYR A 348 -15.87 2.82 6.92
C TYR A 348 -16.23 3.71 8.11
N ALA A 349 -15.56 3.55 9.25
CA ALA A 349 -15.72 4.42 10.41
C ALA A 349 -15.41 5.89 10.04
N ALA A 350 -14.30 6.16 9.35
CA ALA A 350 -13.95 7.50 8.90
C ALA A 350 -15.00 8.10 7.94
N LYS A 351 -15.49 7.32 6.96
CA LYS A 351 -16.53 7.75 6.01
C LYS A 351 -17.85 8.06 6.71
N ALA A 352 -18.15 7.35 7.81
CA ALA A 352 -19.33 7.58 8.65
C ALA A 352 -19.14 8.66 9.72
N GLY A 353 -17.97 9.30 9.83
CA GLY A 353 -17.68 10.31 10.86
C GLY A 353 -17.49 9.73 12.27
N MET A 354 -17.20 8.44 12.38
CA MET A 354 -17.09 7.69 13.64
C MET A 354 -15.64 7.63 14.14
N SER A 355 -15.13 8.78 14.63
CA SER A 355 -13.71 8.91 15.02
C SER A 355 -13.28 8.00 16.18
N ARG A 356 -14.20 7.62 17.08
CA ARG A 356 -13.89 6.72 18.20
C ARG A 356 -13.57 5.31 17.70
N GLU A 357 -14.40 4.78 16.82
CA GLU A 357 -14.29 3.45 16.23
C GLU A 357 -13.10 3.39 15.25
N GLU A 358 -12.88 4.45 14.46
CA GLU A 358 -11.69 4.57 13.62
C GLU A 358 -10.40 4.44 14.47
N ASN A 359 -10.30 5.21 15.55
CA ASN A 359 -9.15 5.18 16.44
C ASN A 359 -8.97 3.82 17.11
N LEU A 360 -10.06 3.14 17.47
CA LEU A 360 -10.03 1.79 18.01
C LEU A 360 -9.41 0.80 17.01
N PHE A 361 -9.89 0.75 15.76
CA PHE A 361 -9.37 -0.18 14.76
C PHE A 361 -7.89 0.07 14.45
N ARG A 362 -7.48 1.35 14.38
CA ARG A 362 -6.04 1.72 14.24
C ARG A 362 -5.22 1.32 15.47
N ALA A 363 -5.79 1.41 16.67
CA ALA A 363 -5.12 1.00 17.91
C ALA A 363 -4.92 -0.51 18.01
N LEU A 364 -5.89 -1.31 17.56
CA LEU A 364 -5.78 -2.78 17.54
C LEU A 364 -4.58 -3.25 16.72
N ARG A 365 -4.32 -2.62 15.56
CA ARG A 365 -3.13 -2.88 14.75
C ARG A 365 -1.84 -2.70 15.55
N ARG A 366 -1.71 -1.59 16.28
CA ARG A 366 -0.53 -1.32 17.13
C ARG A 366 -0.40 -2.33 18.26
N GLN A 367 -1.49 -2.70 18.92
CA GLN A 367 -1.47 -3.68 20.01
C GLN A 367 -0.97 -5.06 19.55
N VAL A 368 -1.36 -5.50 18.34
CA VAL A 368 -0.83 -6.75 17.76
C VAL A 368 0.67 -6.62 17.51
N GLN A 369 1.12 -5.51 16.91
CA GLN A 369 2.55 -5.28 16.64
C GLN A 369 3.38 -5.28 17.93
N GLU A 370 2.88 -4.64 19.00
CA GLU A 370 3.50 -4.62 20.32
C GLU A 370 3.58 -6.01 20.95
N ALA A 371 2.51 -6.81 20.84
CA ALA A 371 2.48 -8.18 21.32
C ALA A 371 3.51 -9.05 20.57
N MET A 372 3.53 -8.99 19.23
CA MET A 372 4.52 -9.70 18.41
C MET A 372 5.95 -9.29 18.78
N ALA A 373 6.20 -7.99 18.98
CA ALA A 373 7.50 -7.48 19.37
C ALA A 373 7.96 -8.04 20.73
N ARG A 374 7.05 -8.18 21.71
CA ARG A 374 7.36 -8.80 23.01
C ARG A 374 7.75 -10.26 22.85
N ALA A 375 6.99 -11.04 22.09
CA ALA A 375 7.26 -12.46 21.86
C ALA A 375 8.59 -12.70 21.14
N ILE A 376 8.91 -11.87 20.14
CA ILE A 376 10.20 -11.93 19.43
C ILE A 376 11.35 -11.67 20.40
N ARG A 377 11.24 -10.63 21.26
CA ARG A 377 12.27 -10.32 22.25
C ARG A 377 12.49 -11.45 23.25
N PHE A 378 11.40 -12.00 23.81
CA PHE A 378 11.44 -13.10 24.76
C PHE A 378 12.13 -14.34 24.18
N ARG A 379 11.85 -14.67 22.92
CA ARG A 379 12.52 -15.79 22.22
C ARG A 379 14.03 -15.58 22.06
N VAL A 380 14.46 -14.34 21.75
CA VAL A 380 15.86 -14.04 21.48
C VAL A 380 16.70 -13.95 22.77
N HIS A 381 16.11 -13.44 23.87
CA HIS A 381 16.87 -13.12 25.09
C HIS A 381 16.54 -14.03 26.29
N GLY A 382 15.50 -14.88 26.22
CA GLY A 382 15.09 -15.78 27.29
C GLY A 382 14.40 -15.07 28.48
N SER A 383 13.87 -15.84 29.44
CA SER A 383 13.18 -15.34 30.64
C SER A 383 14.12 -14.77 31.71
N GLN A 384 15.36 -14.41 31.36
CA GLN A 384 16.39 -13.96 32.32
C GLN A 384 16.24 -12.48 32.73
N ASP A 385 15.01 -11.97 32.83
CA ASP A 385 14.70 -10.64 33.36
C ASP A 385 14.34 -10.68 34.86
N GLY A 386 14.86 -11.67 35.59
CA GLY A 386 14.68 -11.77 37.04
C GLY A 386 15.61 -10.87 37.86
N SER A 387 16.73 -10.39 37.31
CA SER A 387 17.64 -9.51 38.05
C SER A 387 18.62 -8.75 37.15
N ARG A 388 18.22 -7.56 36.67
CA ARG A 388 19.02 -6.32 36.64
C ARG A 388 18.41 -5.29 35.68
N ALA A 389 18.51 -4.02 36.10
CA ALA A 389 18.22 -2.77 35.40
C ALA A 389 16.75 -2.36 35.19
N GLN A 390 16.34 -1.34 35.95
CA GLN A 390 15.10 -0.58 35.73
C GLN A 390 15.16 0.11 34.36
N ALA A 391 14.30 -0.31 33.43
CA ALA A 391 14.17 0.30 32.11
C ALA A 391 13.24 1.54 32.17
N MET A 392 13.76 2.72 31.87
CA MET A 392 12.92 3.90 31.60
C MET A 392 12.64 3.98 30.09
N LYS A 393 11.36 3.84 29.73
CA LYS A 393 10.90 3.80 28.33
C LYS A 393 10.27 5.15 27.95
N LEU A 394 10.79 5.83 26.93
CA LEU A 394 10.10 6.96 26.31
C LEU A 394 9.78 6.60 24.85
N ALA A 395 8.48 6.51 24.54
CA ALA A 395 8.00 6.38 23.17
C ALA A 395 8.04 7.76 22.52
N ALA A 396 8.93 7.97 21.54
CA ALA A 396 8.96 9.17 20.72
C ALA A 396 8.62 8.82 19.27
N GLN A 397 7.65 9.54 18.70
CA GLN A 397 7.20 9.59 17.31
C GLN A 397 7.20 8.29 16.46
N ARG A 398 5.97 7.84 16.14
CA ARG A 398 5.47 6.88 15.13
C ARG A 398 6.29 5.64 14.71
N ASN A 399 7.62 5.63 14.65
CA ASN A 399 8.42 4.55 14.07
C ASN A 399 9.73 4.22 14.84
N PHE A 400 10.03 4.79 16.02
CA PHE A 400 11.23 4.39 16.79
C PHE A 400 11.04 4.37 18.31
N THR A 401 11.91 3.65 19.02
CA THR A 401 11.94 3.54 20.49
C THR A 401 13.38 3.53 20.99
N VAL A 402 13.71 4.31 22.02
CA VAL A 402 15.01 4.25 22.69
C VAL A 402 14.81 3.80 24.13
N GLU A 403 15.54 2.77 24.53
CA GLU A 403 15.57 2.22 25.88
C GLU A 403 16.93 2.51 26.50
N LEU A 404 16.96 2.94 27.76
CA LEU A 404 18.19 3.13 28.54
C LEU A 404 18.30 2.04 29.59
N TYR A 405 19.49 1.44 29.67
CA TYR A 405 19.87 0.44 30.65
C TYR A 405 21.07 0.96 31.43
N ASP A 406 21.00 0.83 32.76
CA ASP A 406 22.16 1.00 33.62
C ASP A 406 23.05 -0.25 33.50
N ALA A 407 24.22 -0.09 32.87
CA ALA A 407 25.18 -1.17 32.66
C ALA A 407 26.11 -1.36 33.87
N GLY A 408 25.90 -0.60 34.96
CA GLY A 408 26.71 -0.61 36.17
C GLY A 408 27.86 0.40 36.14
N GLY A 409 28.04 1.12 37.25
CA GLY A 409 29.14 2.06 37.45
C GLY A 409 28.99 3.35 36.64
N ASP A 410 29.93 3.60 35.73
CA ASP A 410 30.06 4.82 34.92
C ASP A 410 29.67 4.61 33.44
N ASN A 411 28.94 3.53 33.13
CA ASN A 411 28.52 3.17 31.78
C ASN A 411 27.00 3.19 31.60
N MET A 412 26.54 3.76 30.49
CA MET A 412 25.15 3.75 30.05
C MET A 412 25.02 2.94 28.77
N LEU A 413 24.08 2.00 28.72
CA LEU A 413 23.71 1.30 27.49
C LEU A 413 22.39 1.86 26.95
N LEU A 414 22.42 2.40 25.74
CA LEU A 414 21.23 2.84 25.03
C LEU A 414 20.91 1.86 23.90
N VAL A 415 19.66 1.44 23.82
CA VAL A 415 19.17 0.55 22.75
C VAL A 415 18.07 1.28 21.99
N GLY A 416 18.41 1.77 20.80
CA GLY A 416 17.44 2.30 19.85
C GLY A 416 16.91 1.21 18.94
N LYS A 417 15.61 1.22 18.67
CA LYS A 417 14.94 0.37 17.68
C LYS A 417 14.15 1.28 16.74
N MET A 418 14.25 1.04 15.44
CA MET A 418 13.48 1.75 14.42
C MET A 418 12.72 0.73 13.57
N LEU A 419 11.44 0.97 13.36
CA LEU A 419 10.53 0.17 12.55
C LEU A 419 9.84 1.08 11.54
N ASP A 420 10.15 0.90 10.27
CA ASP A 420 9.37 1.46 9.16
C ASP A 420 8.74 0.33 8.33
N ASP A 421 8.04 0.68 7.25
CA ASP A 421 7.30 -0.28 6.42
C ASP A 421 8.22 -1.37 5.82
N GLU A 422 9.52 -1.10 5.67
CA GLU A 422 10.49 -1.97 4.99
C GLU A 422 11.62 -2.47 5.90
N HIS A 423 11.99 -1.74 6.96
CA HIS A 423 13.17 -1.99 7.81
C HIS A 423 12.80 -2.23 9.28
N LEU A 424 13.59 -3.09 9.92
CA LEU A 424 13.65 -3.21 11.38
C LEU A 424 15.11 -3.18 11.81
N ILE A 425 15.49 -2.13 12.52
CA ILE A 425 16.88 -1.83 12.87
C ILE A 425 16.99 -1.70 14.38
N LYS A 426 17.99 -2.36 14.98
CA LYS A 426 18.36 -2.22 16.38
C LYS A 426 19.79 -1.69 16.48
N LEU A 427 19.99 -0.57 17.16
CA LEU A 427 21.29 0.04 17.43
C LEU A 427 21.53 0.10 18.93
N GLU A 428 22.56 -0.59 19.38
CA GLU A 428 23.07 -0.55 20.75
C GLU A 428 24.25 0.41 20.83
N MET A 429 24.24 1.30 21.82
CA MET A 429 25.28 2.31 22.02
C MET A 429 25.66 2.37 23.50
N ASN A 430 26.91 2.02 23.79
CA ASN A 430 27.50 2.15 25.11
C ASN A 430 28.17 3.52 25.22
N VAL A 431 27.83 4.26 26.27
CA VAL A 431 28.40 5.56 26.58
C VAL A 431 29.09 5.48 27.93
N PHE A 432 30.41 5.72 27.94
CA PHE A 432 31.15 5.93 29.16
C PHE A 432 30.92 7.37 29.63
N VAL A 433 30.24 7.49 30.75
CA VAL A 433 29.67 8.75 31.23
C VAL A 433 30.72 9.76 31.71
N PRO A 434 31.83 9.38 32.38
CA PRO A 434 32.87 10.33 32.80
C PRO A 434 33.48 11.13 31.65
N ASP A 435 33.72 10.48 30.51
CA ASP A 435 34.28 11.11 29.31
C ASP A 435 33.22 11.52 28.27
N GLU A 436 31.97 11.14 28.54
CA GLU A 436 30.81 11.27 27.66
C GLU A 436 31.05 10.68 26.27
N GLN A 437 31.81 9.58 26.22
CA GLN A 437 32.30 8.98 24.99
C GLN A 437 31.54 7.70 24.66
N ILE A 438 31.21 7.51 23.38
CA ILE A 438 30.68 6.26 22.85
C ILE A 438 31.82 5.22 22.88
N THR A 439 31.73 4.23 23.75
CA THR A 439 32.74 3.16 23.91
C THR A 439 32.35 1.87 23.20
N GLY A 440 31.08 1.74 22.79
CA GLY A 440 30.60 0.64 21.99
C GLY A 440 29.42 1.06 21.12
N SER A 441 29.37 0.56 19.90
CA SER A 441 28.27 0.79 18.97
C SER A 441 28.08 -0.47 18.14
N ARG A 442 26.91 -1.08 18.25
CA ARG A 442 26.59 -2.32 17.55
C ARG A 442 25.22 -2.20 16.91
N LEU A 443 25.18 -2.44 15.60
CA LEU A 443 23.96 -2.41 14.82
C LEU A 443 23.57 -3.82 14.41
N GLU A 444 22.28 -4.10 14.49
CA GLU A 444 21.65 -5.35 14.06
C GLU A 444 20.47 -4.98 13.15
N MET A 445 20.54 -5.37 11.88
CA MET A 445 19.40 -5.26 10.96
C MET A 445 18.59 -6.53 11.00
N ILE A 446 17.54 -6.47 11.82
CA ILE A 446 16.58 -7.56 12.01
C ILE A 446 15.77 -7.78 10.73
N ARG A 447 15.60 -6.77 9.85
CA ARG A 447 14.99 -6.95 8.51
C ARG A 447 15.76 -6.17 7.45
N THR A 448 16.23 -6.86 6.40
CA THR A 448 17.03 -6.28 5.30
C THR A 448 16.31 -6.37 3.95
N PRO A 449 15.58 -5.31 3.52
CA PRO A 449 14.85 -5.32 2.25
C PRO A 449 15.76 -5.21 1.02
N PHE A 450 16.96 -4.64 1.16
CA PHE A 450 17.95 -4.49 0.09
C PHE A 450 19.28 -5.19 0.44
N PRO A 451 19.99 -5.78 -0.54
CA PRO A 451 21.28 -6.45 -0.29
C PRO A 451 22.34 -5.53 0.36
N VAL A 452 22.38 -4.26 -0.06
CA VAL A 452 23.32 -3.24 0.46
C VAL A 452 23.13 -2.96 1.95
N CYS A 453 21.96 -3.25 2.53
CA CYS A 453 21.69 -3.03 3.95
C CYS A 453 22.60 -3.86 4.86
N ARG A 454 23.01 -5.06 4.45
CA ARG A 454 23.93 -5.89 5.25
C ARG A 454 25.36 -5.34 5.25
N GLU A 455 25.76 -4.68 4.15
CA GLU A 455 27.10 -4.12 4.00
C GLU A 455 27.31 -2.86 4.86
N VAL A 456 26.22 -2.19 5.25
CA VAL A 456 26.27 -0.98 6.08
C VAL A 456 26.21 -1.24 7.60
N GLU A 457 26.05 -2.50 8.05
CA GLU A 457 26.05 -2.85 9.48
C GLU A 457 27.36 -2.51 10.17
N ALA A 458 28.48 -2.85 9.52
CA ALA A 458 29.82 -2.57 10.01
C ALA A 458 30.12 -1.07 10.14
N VAL A 459 29.37 -0.21 9.45
CA VAL A 459 29.56 1.24 9.50
C VAL A 459 29.17 1.79 10.87
N ALA A 460 28.28 1.13 11.63
CA ALA A 460 27.90 1.59 12.97
C ALA A 460 29.05 1.55 13.98
N GLU A 461 30.05 0.69 13.80
CA GLU A 461 31.25 0.64 14.65
C GLU A 461 32.06 1.94 14.57
N SER A 462 31.94 2.69 13.47
CA SER A 462 32.60 3.99 13.29
C SER A 462 32.12 5.07 14.27
N LEU A 463 30.99 4.84 14.97
CA LEU A 463 30.50 5.75 16.02
C LEU A 463 31.32 5.64 17.32
N VAL A 464 32.09 4.55 17.51
CA VAL A 464 32.96 4.38 18.67
C VAL A 464 34.03 5.46 18.68
N GLY A 465 34.29 6.01 19.87
CA GLY A 465 35.24 7.09 20.12
C GLY A 465 34.65 8.51 19.99
N LEU A 466 33.41 8.65 19.51
CA LEU A 466 32.74 9.95 19.50
C LEU A 466 32.36 10.42 20.90
N ARG A 467 32.59 11.69 21.20
CA ARG A 467 32.12 12.33 22.43
C ARG A 467 30.77 13.00 22.20
N ILE A 468 29.87 12.90 23.17
CA ILE A 468 28.54 13.53 23.13
C ILE A 468 28.68 15.00 23.51
N GLU A 469 29.23 15.77 22.58
CA GLU A 469 29.53 17.19 22.74
C GLU A 469 29.12 17.98 21.49
N ARG A 470 29.44 19.28 21.49
CA ARG A 470 29.17 20.20 20.38
C ARG A 470 29.67 19.63 19.04
N GLY A 471 28.76 19.43 18.08
CA GLY A 471 29.09 18.98 16.73
C GLY A 471 28.97 17.47 16.49
N VAL A 472 28.68 16.66 17.52
CA VAL A 472 28.59 15.19 17.42
C VAL A 472 27.59 14.71 16.35
N ILE A 473 26.45 15.40 16.17
CA ILE A 473 25.44 15.04 15.16
C ILE A 473 25.97 15.18 13.72
N GLY A 474 26.81 16.19 13.46
CA GLY A 474 27.44 16.37 12.16
C GLY A 474 28.47 15.28 11.87
N GLU A 475 29.15 14.78 12.90
CA GLU A 475 30.09 13.68 12.80
C GLU A 475 29.38 12.33 12.59
N ILE A 476 28.26 12.07 13.29
CA ILE A 476 27.36 10.93 13.01
C ILE A 476 26.91 10.98 11.55
N GLY A 477 26.47 12.14 11.06
CA GLY A 477 26.07 12.32 9.66
C GLY A 477 27.17 11.99 8.65
N ARG A 478 28.44 12.26 8.96
CA ARG A 478 29.61 11.95 8.11
C ARG A 478 30.04 10.49 8.18
N ARG A 479 29.91 9.87 9.36
CA ARG A 479 30.39 8.50 9.60
C ARG A 479 29.39 7.42 9.20
N VAL A 480 28.12 7.61 9.52
CA VAL A 480 27.06 6.61 9.26
C VAL A 480 26.02 7.07 8.24
N GLY A 481 26.10 8.31 7.73
CA GLY A 481 25.29 8.81 6.62
C GLY A 481 26.07 8.99 5.31
N GLY A 482 25.38 9.15 4.17
CA GLY A 482 26.02 9.43 2.87
C GLY A 482 26.18 8.19 1.95
N ARG A 483 27.14 8.23 0.99
CA ARG A 483 27.28 7.24 -0.11
C ARG A 483 27.56 5.78 0.31
N ILE A 484 28.15 5.58 1.49
CA ILE A 484 28.50 4.26 2.05
C ILE A 484 27.61 3.93 3.28
N GLY A 485 26.95 4.94 3.86
CA GLY A 485 26.11 4.81 5.07
C GLY A 485 24.61 4.72 4.75
N CYS A 486 23.76 4.82 5.78
CA CYS A 486 22.31 4.73 5.65
C CYS A 486 21.61 5.87 6.39
N SER A 487 20.65 6.53 5.75
CA SER A 487 19.83 7.59 6.36
C SER A 487 19.13 7.11 7.63
N HIS A 488 18.64 5.87 7.63
CA HIS A 488 17.97 5.23 8.76
C HIS A 488 18.88 5.05 9.99
N ILE A 489 20.15 4.64 9.77
CA ILE A 489 21.13 4.49 10.86
C ILE A 489 21.50 5.87 11.41
N LYS A 490 21.72 6.85 10.52
CA LYS A 490 22.00 8.24 10.90
C LYS A 490 20.88 8.79 11.79
N GLU A 491 19.63 8.58 11.40
CA GLU A 491 18.44 9.04 12.13
C GLU A 491 18.34 8.35 13.49
N LEU A 492 18.49 7.03 13.54
CA LEU A 492 18.44 6.27 14.79
C LEU A 492 19.58 6.66 15.76
N ALA A 493 20.82 6.75 15.27
CA ALA A 493 21.99 7.14 16.06
C ALA A 493 21.86 8.58 16.60
N THR A 494 21.33 9.49 15.78
CA THR A 494 21.07 10.89 16.18
C THR A 494 20.08 10.95 17.34
N ASN A 495 18.97 10.21 17.25
CA ASN A 495 17.95 10.17 18.30
C ASN A 495 18.46 9.54 19.61
N ILE A 496 19.29 8.48 19.52
CA ILE A 496 19.96 7.89 20.69
C ILE A 496 20.86 8.92 21.38
N VAL A 497 21.65 9.68 20.62
CA VAL A 497 22.56 10.69 21.16
C VAL A 497 21.81 11.87 21.77
N TYR A 498 20.69 12.31 21.18
CA TYR A 498 19.81 13.29 21.81
C TYR A 498 19.28 12.81 23.17
N PHE A 499 18.89 11.54 23.26
CA PHE A 499 18.41 10.97 24.52
C PHE A 499 19.52 10.86 25.57
N ALA A 500 20.71 10.43 25.17
CA ALA A 500 21.89 10.37 26.03
C ALA A 500 22.28 11.78 26.54
N ALA A 501 22.32 12.78 25.65
CA ALA A 501 22.63 14.17 26.00
C ALA A 501 21.67 14.72 27.07
N ALA A 502 20.37 14.43 26.97
CA ALA A 502 19.39 14.83 27.97
C ALA A 502 19.65 14.21 29.35
N HIS A 503 20.22 13.00 29.43
CA HIS A 503 20.64 12.37 30.68
C HIS A 503 21.95 12.93 31.23
N LEU A 504 22.94 13.19 30.36
CA LEU A 504 24.22 13.78 30.75
C LEU A 504 24.03 15.18 31.36
N VAL A 505 23.11 15.97 30.80
CA VAL A 505 22.71 17.29 31.34
C VAL A 505 22.13 17.19 32.75
N ARG A 506 21.33 16.15 33.06
CA ARG A 506 20.79 15.91 34.42
C ARG A 506 21.92 15.64 35.41
N ARG A 507 22.88 14.79 35.04
CA ARG A 507 24.05 14.46 35.88
C ARG A 507 24.94 15.70 36.11
N ARG A 508 25.22 16.50 35.07
CA ARG A 508 25.98 17.76 35.18
C ARG A 508 25.31 18.81 36.08
N SER A 509 23.99 18.76 36.22
CA SER A 509 23.22 19.70 37.04
C SER A 509 23.05 19.26 38.50
N GLY A 510 23.68 18.14 38.92
CA GLY A 510 23.57 17.60 40.28
C GLY A 510 22.21 16.97 40.59
N VAL A 511 21.37 16.75 39.59
CA VAL A 511 20.06 16.09 39.72
C VAL A 511 20.27 14.59 39.56
N ASP A 512 19.80 13.79 40.52
CA ASP A 512 19.79 12.34 40.42
C ASP A 512 19.12 11.93 39.08
N PRO A 513 19.80 11.18 38.19
CA PRO A 513 19.24 10.72 36.91
C PRO A 513 17.90 9.97 37.05
N MET A 514 17.65 9.39 38.24
CA MET A 514 16.46 8.64 38.60
C MET A 514 15.40 9.47 39.34
N SER A 515 15.68 10.73 39.67
CA SER A 515 14.71 11.64 40.32
C SER A 515 13.64 12.12 39.34
N THR A 516 12.39 12.16 39.82
CA THR A 516 11.25 12.73 39.08
C THR A 516 11.24 14.25 39.05
N ASP A 517 12.10 14.94 39.81
CA ASP A 517 12.17 16.41 39.89
C ASP A 517 12.44 17.09 38.54
N TYR A 518 13.20 16.44 37.65
CA TYR A 518 13.41 16.94 36.30
C TYR A 518 12.13 16.91 35.45
N ALA A 519 11.20 15.98 35.69
CA ALA A 519 9.92 15.95 34.98
C ALA A 519 9.03 17.15 35.30
N PHE A 520 9.23 17.77 36.47
CA PHE A 520 8.51 18.96 36.95
C PHE A 520 9.12 20.29 36.49
N LYS A 521 10.31 20.29 35.86
CA LYS A 521 10.84 21.50 35.23
C LYS A 521 10.03 21.87 33.97
N PRO A 522 9.73 23.17 33.76
CA PRO A 522 9.03 23.64 32.57
C PRO A 522 9.68 23.10 31.29
N PRO A 523 8.90 22.64 30.29
CA PRO A 523 9.41 22.12 29.03
C PRO A 523 10.45 23.04 28.35
N GLN A 524 10.26 24.36 28.40
CA GLN A 524 11.21 25.32 27.82
C GLN A 524 12.59 25.31 28.50
N GLU A 525 12.65 25.09 29.82
CA GLU A 525 13.91 25.08 30.58
C GLU A 525 14.73 23.81 30.26
N ARG A 526 14.06 22.66 30.23
CA ARG A 526 14.66 21.36 29.83
C ARG A 526 15.20 21.40 28.39
N PHE A 527 14.43 22.01 27.50
CA PHE A 527 14.83 22.22 26.11
C PHE A 527 16.05 23.13 26.00
N THR A 528 16.10 24.23 26.76
CA THR A 528 17.21 25.20 26.73
C THR A 528 18.53 24.59 27.21
N LEU A 529 18.50 23.80 28.28
CA LEU A 529 19.71 23.14 28.82
C LEU A 529 20.26 22.08 27.86
N THR A 530 19.38 21.27 27.26
CA THR A 530 19.75 20.26 26.26
C THR A 530 20.29 20.94 24.98
N LYS A 531 19.68 22.05 24.58
CA LYS A 531 20.11 22.90 23.47
C LYS A 531 21.48 23.55 23.69
N GLN A 532 21.85 23.90 24.92
CA GLN A 532 23.17 24.46 25.23
C GLN A 532 24.31 23.45 25.10
N LEU A 533 24.06 22.17 25.42
CA LEU A 533 25.04 21.09 25.23
C LEU A 533 25.27 20.80 23.72
N LEU A 534 24.22 20.94 22.92
CA LEU A 534 24.19 20.63 21.48
C LEU A 534 24.13 21.91 20.61
N ARG A 535 24.67 23.04 21.09
CA ARG A 535 24.35 24.41 20.62
C ARG A 535 24.64 24.70 19.14
N ASP A 536 25.51 23.93 18.49
CA ASP A 536 25.76 24.03 17.04
C ASP A 536 24.99 22.98 16.21
N SER A 537 24.27 22.08 16.86
CA SER A 537 23.55 20.96 16.24
C SER A 537 22.06 21.26 16.03
N CYS A 538 21.57 22.44 16.43
CA CYS A 538 20.15 22.84 16.31
C CYS A 538 19.63 22.97 14.87
N LEU A 539 20.47 22.86 13.85
CA LEU A 539 20.03 22.74 12.46
C LEU A 539 19.52 21.33 12.08
N ALA A 540 19.65 20.33 12.97
CA ALA A 540 19.12 19.00 12.71
C ALA A 540 17.76 18.72 13.38
N TYR A 541 17.30 19.56 14.32
CA TYR A 541 16.05 19.32 15.07
C TYR A 541 15.05 20.49 15.10
N CYS A 542 15.44 21.72 14.71
CA CYS A 542 14.49 22.85 14.63
C CYS A 542 14.04 23.18 13.19
N GLN A 543 14.29 22.31 12.22
CA GLN A 543 13.67 22.33 10.88
C GLN A 543 12.73 21.11 10.65
N ALA A 544 12.26 20.54 11.77
CA ALA A 544 11.04 19.75 11.87
C ALA A 544 10.03 20.55 12.72
N THR A 545 9.54 21.62 12.09
CA THR A 545 8.44 22.57 12.38
C THR A 545 8.42 23.39 13.71
N PRO A 546 8.52 24.74 13.59
CA PRO A 546 8.19 25.74 14.62
C PRO A 546 6.69 26.00 14.87
N GLU A 547 5.79 25.12 14.46
CA GLU A 547 4.37 25.20 14.82
C GLU A 547 4.03 24.00 15.69
N GLY A 548 3.72 24.31 16.95
CA GLY A 548 3.16 23.35 17.89
C GLY A 548 1.87 22.74 17.37
N LEU A 549 1.46 21.67 18.05
CA LEU A 549 0.34 20.79 17.75
C LEU A 549 -1.04 21.47 17.59
N ASP A 550 -1.15 22.80 17.65
CA ASP A 550 -2.40 23.56 17.72
C ASP A 550 -2.89 24.15 16.38
N GLU A 551 -2.10 24.13 15.29
CA GLU A 551 -2.56 24.64 13.97
C GLU A 551 -3.00 23.56 12.96
N GLN A 552 -2.82 22.26 13.25
CA GLN A 552 -3.21 21.18 12.32
C GLN A 552 -4.73 20.89 12.25
N ILE A 553 -5.56 21.67 12.94
CA ILE A 553 -7.03 21.70 12.78
C ILE A 553 -7.57 23.07 12.30
N GLY A 554 -6.73 23.93 11.72
CA GLY A 554 -7.23 24.95 10.78
C GLY A 554 -8.00 26.13 11.39
N ILE A 555 -7.43 26.78 12.41
CA ILE A 555 -7.73 28.19 12.67
C ILE A 555 -6.42 28.98 12.51
N ARG A 556 -6.26 29.65 11.36
CA ARG A 556 -5.19 30.64 11.16
C ARG A 556 -5.50 31.91 11.97
N ARG A 557 -4.48 32.58 12.50
CA ARG A 557 -4.49 34.06 12.54
C ARG A 557 -3.48 34.61 11.54
N VAL A 558 -3.97 35.57 10.78
CA VAL A 558 -3.31 36.23 9.65
C VAL A 558 -2.36 37.32 10.16
N GLY A 559 -1.20 37.43 9.51
CA GLY A 559 -0.33 38.62 9.54
C GLY A 559 0.94 38.43 10.35
N GLU A 560 2.05 38.94 9.78
CA GLU A 560 3.36 39.13 10.41
C GLU A 560 4.20 37.84 10.59
N GLU A 561 5.40 37.64 10.07
CA GLU A 561 6.29 38.37 9.16
C GLU A 561 7.57 37.49 9.15
N HIS A 562 7.81 36.65 8.14
CA HIS A 562 9.14 36.04 7.95
C HIS A 562 9.67 36.44 6.57
N ALA A 563 10.15 37.69 6.53
CA ALA A 563 11.30 38.00 5.72
C ALA A 563 12.49 37.16 6.23
N HIS A 564 13.33 36.72 5.30
CA HIS A 564 14.64 36.06 5.47
C HIS A 564 14.66 34.52 5.28
N PRO A 565 14.79 34.05 4.02
CA PRO A 565 15.09 32.65 3.70
C PRO A 565 16.51 32.23 4.13
N VAL A 566 16.65 30.94 4.47
CA VAL A 566 17.92 30.25 4.75
C VAL A 566 18.67 30.00 3.43
N PRO A 567 19.98 30.30 3.31
CA PRO A 567 20.69 30.16 2.05
C PRO A 567 20.99 28.69 1.75
N LEU A 568 20.46 28.20 0.62
CA LEU A 568 21.02 27.06 -0.11
C LEU A 568 22.49 27.40 -0.42
N GLY A 569 23.44 26.48 -0.21
CA GLY A 569 24.76 26.60 -0.85
C GLY A 569 24.61 26.63 -2.38
N ASP A 570 25.71 26.82 -3.12
CA ASP A 570 25.79 26.98 -4.59
C ASP A 570 25.21 25.80 -5.43
N PHE A 571 23.93 25.47 -5.27
CA PHE A 571 23.18 24.50 -6.06
C PHE A 571 22.68 25.17 -7.34
N GLU A 572 22.57 24.39 -8.43
CA GLU A 572 22.07 24.91 -9.70
C GLU A 572 20.65 25.52 -9.50
N PRO A 573 20.43 26.79 -9.91
CA PRO A 573 19.26 27.58 -9.46
C PRO A 573 17.92 27.08 -10.02
N SER A 574 17.93 26.16 -10.98
CA SER A 574 16.75 25.65 -11.67
C SER A 574 16.95 24.24 -12.22
N LEU A 575 15.85 23.54 -12.51
CA LEU A 575 15.88 22.22 -13.15
C LEU A 575 16.55 22.25 -14.53
N GLY A 576 16.41 23.36 -15.26
CA GLY A 576 17.09 23.57 -16.54
C GLY A 576 18.60 23.72 -16.37
N ALA A 577 19.05 24.48 -15.36
CA ALA A 577 20.46 24.63 -15.05
C ALA A 577 21.09 23.30 -14.61
N LEU A 578 20.37 22.54 -13.79
CA LEU A 578 20.75 21.19 -13.38
C LEU A 578 20.90 20.26 -14.60
N LEU A 579 19.91 20.19 -15.49
CA LEU A 579 19.99 19.34 -16.68
C LEU A 579 21.17 19.72 -17.57
N ARG A 580 21.42 21.03 -17.76
CA ARG A 580 22.54 21.55 -18.56
C ARG A 580 23.90 21.18 -17.96
N ASP A 581 24.07 21.28 -16.63
CA ASP A 581 25.28 20.85 -15.94
C ASP A 581 25.49 19.33 -16.07
N ARG A 582 24.47 18.54 -15.75
CA ARG A 582 24.56 17.08 -15.77
C ARG A 582 24.81 16.56 -17.18
N ALA A 583 24.23 17.17 -18.21
CA ALA A 583 24.54 16.84 -19.60
C ALA A 583 26.03 17.02 -19.92
N ARG A 584 26.62 18.18 -19.55
CA ARG A 584 28.06 18.43 -19.75
C ARG A 584 28.94 17.44 -19.00
N ARG A 585 28.56 17.09 -17.76
CA ARG A 585 29.37 16.24 -16.88
C ARG A 585 29.29 14.75 -17.25
N TRP A 586 28.14 14.28 -17.70
CA TRP A 586 27.89 12.85 -17.93
C TRP A 586 27.89 12.49 -19.42
N GLY A 587 27.75 13.47 -20.31
CA GLY A 587 27.95 13.35 -21.75
C GLY A 587 27.10 12.25 -22.37
N ASP A 588 27.77 11.26 -22.95
CA ASP A 588 27.11 10.17 -23.68
C ASP A 588 26.72 8.97 -22.81
N LYS A 589 26.86 9.08 -21.48
CA LYS A 589 26.35 8.06 -20.56
C LYS A 589 24.83 7.94 -20.68
N VAL A 590 24.33 6.72 -20.54
CA VAL A 590 22.89 6.42 -20.55
C VAL A 590 22.18 7.17 -19.42
N TYR A 591 21.15 7.93 -19.78
CA TYR A 591 20.27 8.63 -18.85
C TYR A 591 18.95 7.87 -18.66
N PHE A 592 18.30 7.46 -19.76
CA PHE A 592 16.99 6.81 -19.73
C PHE A 592 17.01 5.52 -20.56
N ARG A 593 16.30 4.49 -20.08
CA ARG A 593 16.03 3.23 -20.81
C ARG A 593 14.53 3.03 -20.94
N TYR A 594 14.07 2.66 -22.13
CA TYR A 594 12.64 2.46 -22.42
C TYR A 594 12.44 1.37 -23.48
N ARG A 595 11.24 0.82 -23.60
CA ARG A 595 10.93 -0.23 -24.59
C ARG A 595 10.14 0.34 -25.75
N THR A 596 10.51 -0.04 -26.97
CA THR A 596 9.79 0.24 -28.23
C THR A 596 9.68 -1.08 -28.97
N ASP A 597 8.48 -1.54 -29.32
CA ASP A 597 8.22 -2.79 -30.05
C ASP A 597 9.06 -4.00 -29.56
N ASP A 598 8.99 -4.25 -28.24
CA ASP A 598 9.72 -5.28 -27.50
C ASP A 598 11.26 -5.16 -27.45
N ARG A 599 11.84 -4.06 -27.93
CA ARG A 599 13.28 -3.79 -27.85
C ARG A 599 13.59 -2.73 -26.79
N GLU A 600 14.59 -3.00 -25.95
CA GLU A 600 15.13 -1.99 -25.04
C GLU A 600 15.94 -0.96 -25.85
N THR A 601 15.56 0.30 -25.69
CA THR A 601 16.20 1.48 -26.29
C THR A 601 16.76 2.36 -25.17
N THR A 602 17.84 3.09 -25.44
CA THR A 602 18.47 3.98 -24.47
C THR A 602 18.72 5.36 -25.06
N ILE A 603 18.73 6.39 -24.22
CA ILE A 603 19.10 7.76 -24.57
C ILE A 603 20.17 8.26 -23.61
N SER A 604 21.17 8.98 -24.15
CA SER A 604 22.24 9.58 -23.33
C SER A 604 21.82 10.89 -22.67
N TRP A 605 22.59 11.36 -21.70
CA TRP A 605 22.40 12.68 -21.09
C TRP A 605 22.44 13.82 -22.11
N ASN A 606 23.43 13.82 -23.01
CA ASN A 606 23.54 14.80 -24.10
C ASN A 606 22.32 14.78 -25.03
N ALA A 607 21.89 13.59 -25.45
CA ALA A 607 20.74 13.45 -26.35
C ALA A 607 19.44 13.90 -25.67
N PHE A 608 19.24 13.55 -24.40
CA PHE A 608 18.06 13.95 -23.64
C PHE A 608 18.04 15.47 -23.42
N ALA A 609 19.16 16.08 -23.01
CA ALA A 609 19.26 17.52 -22.82
C ALA A 609 19.13 18.30 -24.13
N GLY A 610 19.68 17.78 -25.23
CA GLY A 610 19.53 18.35 -26.57
C GLY A 610 18.06 18.36 -27.03
N GLN A 611 17.35 17.24 -26.88
CA GLN A 611 15.93 17.15 -27.24
C GLN A 611 15.05 18.04 -26.34
N THR A 612 15.31 18.05 -25.02
CA THR A 612 14.62 18.91 -24.06
C THR A 612 14.83 20.39 -24.39
N GLY A 613 16.07 20.78 -24.70
CA GLY A 613 16.43 22.12 -25.12
C GLY A 613 15.75 22.51 -26.44
N GLN A 614 15.65 21.61 -27.40
CA GLN A 614 14.98 21.88 -28.68
C GLN A 614 13.48 22.17 -28.47
N ILE A 615 12.80 21.37 -27.63
CA ILE A 615 11.40 21.61 -27.25
C ILE A 615 11.26 22.96 -26.57
N ALA A 616 12.13 23.26 -25.60
CA ALA A 616 12.13 24.54 -24.88
C ALA A 616 12.28 25.74 -25.83
N ARG A 617 13.15 25.66 -26.84
CA ARG A 617 13.34 26.72 -27.85
C ARG A 617 12.08 26.99 -28.66
N HIS A 618 11.36 25.93 -29.04
CA HIS A 618 10.11 26.07 -29.77
C HIS A 618 8.96 26.55 -28.89
N LEU A 619 8.91 26.15 -27.62
CA LEU A 619 7.93 26.69 -26.67
C LEU A 619 8.12 28.20 -26.49
N ILE A 620 9.36 28.68 -26.32
CA ILE A 620 9.65 30.12 -26.24
C ILE A 620 9.26 30.83 -27.55
N ALA A 621 9.61 30.27 -28.71
CA ALA A 621 9.25 30.85 -30.01
C ALA A 621 7.73 30.88 -30.24
N GLY A 622 7.01 29.88 -29.71
CA GLY A 622 5.55 29.82 -29.69
C GLY A 622 4.92 30.85 -28.75
N GLY A 623 5.72 31.52 -27.92
CA GLY A 623 5.29 32.61 -27.05
C GLY A 623 5.05 32.19 -25.60
N ILE A 624 5.41 30.97 -25.19
CA ILE A 624 5.35 30.56 -23.77
C ILE A 624 6.25 31.47 -22.92
N ARG A 625 5.67 32.02 -21.86
CA ARG A 625 6.33 32.90 -20.90
C ARG A 625 6.51 32.17 -19.56
N PRO A 626 7.40 32.66 -18.67
CA PRO A 626 7.46 32.18 -17.31
C PRO A 626 6.09 32.27 -16.64
N ALA A 627 5.79 31.32 -15.76
CA ALA A 627 4.49 31.10 -15.13
C ALA A 627 3.31 30.72 -16.06
N ASP A 628 3.48 30.68 -17.39
CA ASP A 628 2.48 30.05 -18.28
C ASP A 628 2.41 28.56 -17.97
N ARG A 629 1.20 28.00 -17.97
CA ARG A 629 0.96 26.59 -17.68
C ARG A 629 0.91 25.77 -18.97
N VAL A 630 1.60 24.64 -18.99
CA VAL A 630 1.51 23.66 -20.07
C VAL A 630 1.04 22.34 -19.48
N CYS A 631 -0.13 21.89 -19.93
CA CYS A 631 -0.70 20.63 -19.48
C CYS A 631 -0.08 19.46 -20.25
N VAL A 632 0.30 18.41 -19.56
CA VAL A 632 0.80 17.16 -20.16
C VAL A 632 -0.12 16.02 -19.73
N LEU A 633 -0.90 15.49 -20.67
CA LEU A 633 -1.83 14.37 -20.47
C LEU A 633 -1.32 13.15 -21.24
N SER A 634 -0.49 12.34 -20.58
CA SER A 634 0.24 11.23 -21.22
C SER A 634 0.46 10.08 -20.25
N GLU A 635 0.48 8.85 -20.77
CA GLU A 635 1.07 7.70 -20.09
C GLU A 635 2.60 7.85 -19.98
N ASN A 636 3.25 7.05 -19.13
CA ASN A 636 4.70 7.07 -18.95
C ASN A 636 5.45 6.73 -20.24
N ARG A 637 6.13 7.73 -20.81
CA ARG A 637 6.94 7.61 -22.04
C ARG A 637 8.04 8.66 -22.09
N LEU A 638 9.02 8.49 -22.98
CA LEU A 638 10.15 9.41 -23.11
C LEU A 638 9.69 10.85 -23.42
N GLU A 639 8.75 11.01 -24.35
CA GLU A 639 8.27 12.31 -24.82
C GLU A 639 7.61 13.12 -23.71
N MET A 640 6.95 12.46 -22.75
CA MET A 640 6.38 13.10 -21.56
C MET A 640 7.46 13.76 -20.73
N PHE A 641 8.52 13.02 -20.37
CA PHE A 641 9.64 13.57 -19.59
C PHE A 641 10.37 14.70 -20.32
N LEU A 642 10.55 14.57 -21.64
CA LEU A 642 11.15 15.62 -22.47
C LEU A 642 10.30 16.90 -22.45
N ALA A 643 8.97 16.78 -22.59
CA ALA A 643 8.05 17.91 -22.58
C ALA A 643 8.02 18.61 -21.21
N GLU A 644 7.85 17.86 -20.13
CA GLU A 644 7.75 18.43 -18.78
C GLU A 644 9.04 19.13 -18.36
N LEU A 645 10.21 18.52 -18.60
CA LEU A 645 11.49 19.16 -18.30
C LEU A 645 11.76 20.37 -19.19
N ALA A 646 11.31 20.38 -20.45
CA ALA A 646 11.46 21.53 -21.32
C ALA A 646 10.64 22.73 -20.81
N VAL A 647 9.41 22.48 -20.35
CA VAL A 647 8.53 23.49 -19.74
C VAL A 647 9.15 24.05 -18.45
N MET A 648 9.56 23.17 -17.53
CA MET A 648 10.17 23.58 -16.27
C MET A 648 11.49 24.32 -16.47
N SER A 649 12.28 23.95 -17.48
CA SER A 649 13.58 24.58 -17.78
C SER A 649 13.48 26.06 -18.15
N ILE A 650 12.32 26.49 -18.67
CA ILE A 650 12.13 27.87 -19.14
C ILE A 650 11.32 28.74 -18.17
N GLY A 651 11.12 28.26 -16.94
CA GLY A 651 10.34 28.93 -15.89
C GLY A 651 8.82 28.86 -16.13
N ALA A 652 8.36 28.03 -17.06
CA ALA A 652 6.94 27.74 -17.25
C ALA A 652 6.53 26.59 -16.31
N VAL A 653 5.22 26.48 -16.07
CA VAL A 653 4.64 25.53 -15.11
C VAL A 653 4.13 24.31 -15.85
N THR A 654 4.68 23.14 -15.57
CA THR A 654 4.08 21.90 -16.09
C THR A 654 2.87 21.49 -15.24
N VAL A 655 1.81 21.06 -15.90
CA VAL A 655 0.59 20.54 -15.25
C VAL A 655 0.41 19.09 -15.70
N PRO A 656 1.06 18.13 -15.03
CA PRO A 656 0.90 16.72 -15.36
C PRO A 656 -0.52 16.26 -14.98
N VAL A 657 -1.19 15.60 -15.90
CA VAL A 657 -2.54 15.07 -15.72
C VAL A 657 -2.50 13.56 -15.89
N PHE A 658 -3.04 12.84 -14.89
CA PHE A 658 -3.06 11.38 -14.91
C PHE A 658 -3.84 10.88 -16.13
N ALA A 659 -3.17 10.08 -16.97
CA ALA A 659 -3.74 9.54 -18.20
C ALA A 659 -4.98 8.66 -17.99
N GLY A 660 -5.18 8.11 -16.77
CA GLY A 660 -6.38 7.36 -16.41
C GLY A 660 -7.58 8.21 -15.99
N TYR A 661 -7.43 9.54 -15.88
CA TYR A 661 -8.58 10.39 -15.55
C TYR A 661 -9.65 10.33 -16.66
N PRO A 662 -10.94 10.19 -16.29
CA PRO A 662 -12.04 10.27 -17.23
C PRO A 662 -12.23 11.71 -17.73
N ALA A 663 -12.91 11.87 -18.87
CA ALA A 663 -13.09 13.17 -19.53
C ALA A 663 -13.61 14.30 -18.60
N PRO A 664 -14.58 14.07 -17.68
CA PRO A 664 -15.01 15.12 -16.76
C PRO A 664 -13.90 15.61 -15.80
N GLN A 665 -13.02 14.73 -15.36
CA GLN A 665 -11.90 15.10 -14.47
C GLN A 665 -10.81 15.83 -15.26
N VAL A 666 -10.50 15.39 -16.49
CA VAL A 666 -9.60 16.11 -17.38
C VAL A 666 -10.12 17.52 -17.66
N ALA A 667 -11.41 17.65 -18.00
CA ALA A 667 -12.05 18.95 -18.23
C ALA A 667 -11.99 19.85 -16.99
N TYR A 668 -12.20 19.29 -15.79
CA TYR A 668 -12.03 20.03 -14.53
C TYR A 668 -10.60 20.54 -14.37
N VAL A 669 -9.58 19.69 -14.56
CA VAL A 669 -8.17 20.08 -14.42
C VAL A 669 -7.80 21.17 -15.43
N LEU A 670 -8.22 21.03 -16.69
CA LEU A 670 -7.99 22.04 -17.72
C LEU A 670 -8.69 23.37 -17.37
N ALA A 671 -9.90 23.33 -16.81
CA ALA A 671 -10.64 24.50 -16.35
C ALA A 671 -9.98 25.18 -15.14
N HIS A 672 -9.47 24.40 -14.19
CA HIS A 672 -8.86 24.90 -12.97
C HIS A 672 -7.44 25.43 -13.20
N ALA A 673 -6.62 24.67 -13.94
CA ALA A 673 -5.24 25.05 -14.25
C ALA A 673 -5.14 26.13 -15.33
N ARG A 674 -6.13 26.22 -16.23
CA ARG A 674 -6.12 27.11 -17.39
C ARG A 674 -4.78 27.08 -18.16
N PRO A 675 -4.33 25.90 -18.64
CA PRO A 675 -3.05 25.78 -19.34
C PRO A 675 -3.13 26.46 -20.69
N ARG A 676 -2.06 27.15 -21.08
CA ARG A 676 -1.96 27.82 -22.38
C ARG A 676 -1.80 26.80 -23.50
N TYR A 677 -0.91 25.82 -23.32
CA TYR A 677 -0.73 24.70 -24.25
C TYR A 677 -1.12 23.38 -23.57
N VAL A 678 -1.58 22.43 -24.37
CA VAL A 678 -1.86 21.05 -23.93
C VAL A 678 -1.08 20.10 -24.82
N ILE A 679 -0.36 19.16 -24.21
CA ILE A 679 0.40 18.11 -24.89
C ILE A 679 -0.20 16.78 -24.47
N VAL A 680 -0.54 15.93 -25.43
CA VAL A 680 -1.18 14.64 -25.18
C VAL A 680 -0.41 13.49 -25.82
N SER A 681 -0.52 12.29 -25.26
CA SER A 681 0.15 11.10 -25.83
C SER A 681 -0.43 10.71 -27.18
N GLY A 682 -1.75 10.68 -27.33
CA GLY A 682 -2.41 10.21 -28.55
C GLY A 682 -3.87 10.68 -28.67
N VAL A 683 -4.52 10.24 -29.74
CA VAL A 683 -5.94 10.57 -30.06
C VAL A 683 -6.88 10.13 -28.95
N HIS A 684 -6.60 9.03 -28.25
CA HIS A 684 -7.38 8.55 -27.12
C HIS A 684 -7.41 9.53 -25.93
N GLN A 685 -6.35 10.32 -25.75
CA GLN A 685 -6.32 11.39 -24.75
C GLN A 685 -6.97 12.68 -25.28
N LEU A 686 -6.84 12.99 -26.59
CA LEU A 686 -7.59 14.10 -27.21
C LEU A 686 -9.10 13.91 -27.08
N ALA A 687 -9.59 12.67 -27.19
CA ALA A 687 -11.01 12.34 -27.07
C ALA A 687 -11.63 12.72 -25.72
N LYS A 688 -10.79 12.93 -24.68
CA LYS A 688 -11.22 13.36 -23.35
C LYS A 688 -11.37 14.87 -23.20
N ILE A 689 -11.00 15.63 -24.24
CA ILE A 689 -10.95 17.09 -24.21
C ILE A 689 -12.04 17.67 -25.11
N GLU A 690 -12.91 18.49 -24.52
CA GLU A 690 -13.90 19.26 -25.25
C GLU A 690 -13.31 20.61 -25.68
N ARG A 691 -12.85 20.72 -26.93
CA ARG A 691 -12.13 21.91 -27.44
C ARG A 691 -12.86 23.23 -27.18
N GLY A 692 -14.18 23.26 -27.35
CA GLY A 692 -15.01 24.46 -27.14
C GLY A 692 -15.08 24.95 -25.69
N ARG A 693 -14.69 24.11 -24.72
CA ARG A 693 -14.82 24.40 -23.29
C ARG A 693 -13.58 25.06 -22.68
N HIS A 694 -12.49 25.13 -23.43
CA HIS A 694 -11.18 25.62 -22.95
C HIS A 694 -10.60 26.70 -23.88
N PRO A 695 -11.26 27.87 -24.01
CA PRO A 695 -10.87 28.91 -24.99
C PRO A 695 -9.50 29.55 -24.73
N TRP A 696 -8.92 29.36 -23.56
CA TRP A 696 -7.57 29.83 -23.22
C TRP A 696 -6.45 28.91 -23.73
N VAL A 697 -6.78 27.70 -24.23
CA VAL A 697 -5.78 26.80 -24.81
C VAL A 697 -5.51 27.23 -26.25
N GLU A 698 -4.30 27.72 -26.50
CA GLU A 698 -3.90 28.21 -27.82
C GLU A 698 -3.46 27.09 -28.76
N LYS A 699 -2.81 26.05 -28.23
CA LYS A 699 -2.27 24.95 -29.02
C LYS A 699 -2.42 23.61 -28.30
N TYR A 700 -2.73 22.59 -29.10
CA TYR A 700 -2.73 21.20 -28.71
C TYR A 700 -1.65 20.47 -29.49
N TYR A 701 -0.75 19.77 -28.82
CA TYR A 701 0.28 18.93 -29.44
C TYR A 701 0.01 17.46 -29.13
N CYS A 702 0.16 16.58 -30.11
CA CYS A 702 -0.04 15.14 -29.98
C CYS A 702 1.27 14.40 -30.27
N MET A 703 1.70 13.52 -29.36
CA MET A 703 2.97 12.77 -29.47
C MET A 703 2.87 11.67 -30.54
N ASP A 704 1.84 10.83 -30.45
CA ASP A 704 1.49 9.86 -31.49
C ASP A 704 0.59 10.58 -32.50
N PHE A 705 1.24 11.33 -33.41
CA PHE A 705 0.53 12.16 -34.37
C PHE A 705 0.02 11.34 -35.56
N GLU A 706 -1.29 11.16 -35.61
CA GLU A 706 -2.00 10.47 -36.68
C GLU A 706 -3.01 11.39 -37.38
N GLU A 707 -3.58 10.94 -38.50
CA GLU A 707 -4.54 11.74 -39.28
C GLU A 707 -5.76 12.17 -38.44
N ALA A 708 -6.22 11.32 -37.50
CA ALA A 708 -7.30 11.70 -36.59
C ALA A 708 -6.91 12.84 -35.63
N ALA A 709 -5.65 12.92 -35.18
CA ALA A 709 -5.17 14.05 -34.37
C ALA A 709 -5.13 15.35 -35.20
N ARG A 710 -4.72 15.25 -36.47
CA ARG A 710 -4.76 16.38 -37.42
C ARG A 710 -6.20 16.87 -37.64
N GLN A 711 -7.14 15.97 -37.87
CA GLN A 711 -8.57 16.30 -38.05
C GLN A 711 -9.17 16.93 -36.79
N TRP A 712 -8.75 16.49 -35.61
CA TRP A 712 -9.10 17.11 -34.33
C TRP A 712 -8.55 18.55 -34.19
N GLY A 713 -7.50 18.88 -34.97
CA GLY A 713 -6.82 20.16 -34.99
C GLY A 713 -5.63 20.25 -34.03
N ALA A 714 -5.10 19.10 -33.59
CA ALA A 714 -3.83 19.05 -32.88
C ALA A 714 -2.66 19.20 -33.85
N LEU A 715 -1.53 19.65 -33.33
CA LEU A 715 -0.24 19.75 -34.02
C LEU A 715 0.62 18.55 -33.67
N ASP A 716 1.51 18.18 -34.58
CA ASP A 716 2.50 17.14 -34.33
C ASP A 716 3.51 17.61 -33.26
N PHE A 717 3.67 16.84 -32.18
CA PHE A 717 4.69 17.10 -31.16
C PHE A 717 6.12 17.05 -31.74
N GLY A 718 6.33 16.29 -32.83
CA GLY A 718 7.58 16.26 -33.59
C GLY A 718 8.04 17.65 -34.06
N LEU A 719 7.11 18.59 -34.27
CA LEU A 719 7.44 19.98 -34.61
C LEU A 719 8.25 20.68 -33.50
N LEU A 720 8.03 20.34 -32.23
CA LEU A 720 8.79 20.87 -31.11
C LEU A 720 10.19 20.23 -31.01
N ARG A 721 10.44 19.11 -31.69
CA ARG A 721 11.72 18.40 -31.71
C ARG A 721 12.54 18.68 -32.96
N ALA A 722 11.93 19.25 -34.00
CA ALA A 722 12.61 19.64 -35.23
C ALA A 722 13.55 20.84 -35.01
N GLU A 723 14.52 21.03 -35.91
CA GLU A 723 15.40 22.21 -35.90
C GLU A 723 14.59 23.52 -36.01
N GLY A 724 15.06 24.57 -35.35
CA GLY A 724 14.38 25.88 -35.29
C GLY A 724 14.19 26.39 -33.85
N GLY A 725 13.14 27.20 -33.65
CA GLY A 725 12.87 27.88 -32.38
C GLY A 725 13.76 29.11 -32.15
N VAL A 726 13.77 29.65 -30.93
CA VAL A 726 14.67 30.76 -30.57
C VAL A 726 16.14 30.32 -30.60
N GLY A 727 17.09 31.27 -30.64
CA GLY A 727 18.52 30.94 -30.55
C GLY A 727 18.92 30.30 -29.22
N GLN A 728 20.01 29.53 -29.20
CA GLN A 728 20.52 28.87 -27.98
C GLN A 728 20.85 29.88 -26.86
N GLY A 729 21.30 31.09 -27.20
CA GLY A 729 21.53 32.17 -26.24
C GLY A 729 20.26 32.54 -25.48
N VAL A 730 19.14 32.74 -26.20
CA VAL A 730 17.83 33.07 -25.60
C VAL A 730 17.34 31.95 -24.67
N LEU A 731 17.56 30.68 -25.03
CA LEU A 731 17.26 29.56 -24.15
C LEU A 731 18.11 29.59 -22.87
N ASN A 732 19.42 29.83 -22.99
CA ASN A 732 20.32 29.91 -21.85
C ASN A 732 19.90 31.05 -20.91
N ASP A 733 19.65 32.25 -21.46
CA ASP A 733 19.19 33.41 -20.69
C ASP A 733 17.88 33.09 -19.94
N ARG A 734 16.97 32.35 -20.58
CA ARG A 734 15.71 31.92 -19.94
C ARG A 734 15.95 30.93 -18.81
N ILE A 735 16.82 29.94 -18.99
CA ILE A 735 17.18 28.95 -17.96
C ILE A 735 17.83 29.64 -16.76
N ASP A 736 18.72 30.60 -17.02
CA ASP A 736 19.51 31.32 -16.02
C ASP A 736 18.67 32.37 -15.26
N ALA A 737 17.54 32.78 -15.82
CA ALA A 737 16.59 33.69 -15.16
C ALA A 737 15.65 32.98 -14.17
N VAL A 738 15.54 31.64 -14.22
CA VAL A 738 14.65 30.88 -13.31
C VAL A 738 15.22 30.86 -11.90
N ARG A 739 14.37 31.17 -10.93
CA ARG A 739 14.70 31.20 -9.51
C ARG A 739 14.15 29.98 -8.76
N PRO A 740 14.76 29.57 -7.63
CA PRO A 740 14.26 28.46 -6.81
C PRO A 740 12.81 28.61 -6.34
N ASP A 741 12.33 29.85 -6.16
CA ASP A 741 10.97 30.14 -5.71
C ASP A 741 9.94 30.18 -6.86
N ASP A 742 10.38 30.06 -8.12
CA ASP A 742 9.47 30.04 -9.26
C ASP A 742 8.70 28.71 -9.29
N VAL A 743 7.38 28.79 -9.45
CA VAL A 743 6.54 27.59 -9.59
C VAL A 743 6.94 26.83 -10.85
N CYS A 744 7.31 25.56 -10.71
CA CYS A 744 7.71 24.71 -11.84
C CYS A 744 6.65 23.65 -12.20
N VAL A 745 5.83 23.21 -11.23
CA VAL A 745 4.83 22.17 -11.42
C VAL A 745 3.57 22.47 -10.61
N VAL A 746 2.40 22.11 -11.13
CA VAL A 746 1.15 22.02 -10.36
C VAL A 746 0.61 20.61 -10.49
N MET A 747 0.61 19.85 -9.39
CA MET A 747 0.21 18.44 -9.39
C MET A 747 -1.24 18.30 -8.94
N TYR A 748 -2.05 17.60 -9.74
CA TYR A 748 -3.44 17.30 -9.37
C TYR A 748 -3.56 15.95 -8.70
N THR A 749 -3.83 15.96 -7.40
CA THR A 749 -4.09 14.73 -6.62
C THR A 749 -5.57 14.37 -6.68
N SER A 750 -5.88 13.07 -6.77
CA SER A 750 -7.24 12.57 -6.60
C SER A 750 -7.65 12.80 -5.14
N GLY A 751 -8.43 13.85 -4.91
CA GLY A 751 -8.98 14.10 -3.58
C GLY A 751 -9.82 12.91 -3.14
N THR A 752 -9.73 12.52 -1.87
CA THR A 752 -10.45 11.36 -1.31
C THR A 752 -11.98 11.48 -1.36
N THR A 753 -12.52 12.69 -1.58
CA THR A 753 -13.97 12.97 -1.59
C THR A 753 -14.41 14.16 -2.48
N GLY A 754 -13.57 14.68 -3.38
CA GLY A 754 -13.89 15.88 -4.19
C GLY A 754 -13.08 16.01 -5.49
N PRO A 755 -13.36 17.02 -6.34
CA PRO A 755 -12.65 17.19 -7.61
C PRO A 755 -11.14 17.37 -7.36
N PRO A 756 -10.27 16.97 -8.31
CA PRO A 756 -8.81 16.95 -8.10
C PRO A 756 -8.26 18.28 -7.59
N LYS A 757 -7.35 18.26 -6.63
CA LYS A 757 -6.75 19.49 -6.07
C LYS A 757 -5.36 19.70 -6.65
N GLY A 758 -5.12 20.87 -7.23
CA GLY A 758 -3.81 21.30 -7.70
C GLY A 758 -2.97 21.79 -6.52
N VAL A 759 -1.84 21.13 -6.27
CA VAL A 759 -0.82 21.48 -5.27
C VAL A 759 0.39 22.07 -5.95
#